data_AF-A0A8H5HDU5-F1
#
_entry.id   AF-A0A8H5HDU5-F1
#
_cell.length_a   1.000
_cell.length_b   1.000
_cell.length_c   1.000
_cell.angle_alpha   90.00
_cell.angle_beta   90.00
_cell.angle_gamma   90.00
#
_symmetry.space_group_name_H-M   'P 1'
#
loop_
_entity.id
_entity.type
_entity.pdbx_description
1 polymer ?
#
loop_
_entity_poly.entity_id
_entity_poly.type
_entity_poly.pdbx_seq_one_letter_code
_entity_poly.pdbx_strand_id
1 'polypeptide(L)'
;MLPATGGLPLALAQRVESDLRTLERLRIKPVFVFPGLSPNKKWKPYFTPEQNDACRDRRDAWEKYEDGQEDAATKLFAGRSAFSQWDLWRMILRIFRHRNVEFIIAPFLAWPQLIYLQRHQKAYIHAIFGPTDTLLYPGVDKLITSLDLTSANPMFTFTSKRALISELQVSEDQFLDIGILVGFEHSPPFPPITHDQALKQTVDMVKYYKTGFTAVSAFAEHPAVKTIQYPDHYGRTRSMIKFSLILSSEGAVVPLPIALPAPPSHGHPNHTHHPTAADIPQDLHEIFTSRLPDEIYFYLSRGLLGPQALVWLTSGQIVENPPLDNGETTEYKRFVKEVITDGQTGPRATALALISSVAHNFWANRKVHGYFWFEYQAPHAQKSVQHNSPQTAQLAERVSGWNVMYSIVEEELRRQNSSTIDFSLCLGATATERLAARTKVKSNPQGHLEKKDEIVANVIWRFLELRGFLLNTHTHSPLARAMYTAIKQARVNDKFQDPLYLFLELVRAGVMHGHLWSSRAFSGGPSFGTDDEKSCMLLVMRVLSIVPLNFMPQAWSAPLSRELLVFNSFVRSLTRALRTLLEVTSLNMLLRSDARRNRDDLLDIALSLPFQTEVNTGFGVLAKVYLDALTHINHGARVRDPYAEGVAEAKAVALEICEETFTGVKNPKQEVEHVNSDETASFGGSSFARID
;
A
#
# COMPACT_ATOMS: atom_id res chain seq x y z
N MET A 1 -11.04 8.41 13.87
CA MET A 1 -9.74 8.53 14.57
C MET A 1 -8.52 8.02 13.80
N LEU A 2 -8.67 7.21 12.74
CA LEU A 2 -7.53 6.67 11.99
C LEU A 2 -6.51 7.72 11.49
N PRO A 3 -6.92 8.91 11.00
CA PRO A 3 -5.96 9.96 10.63
C PRO A 3 -5.15 10.55 11.79
N ALA A 4 -5.59 10.36 13.04
CA ALA A 4 -4.89 10.86 14.22
C ALA A 4 -3.98 9.80 14.87
N THR A 5 -4.24 8.51 14.62
CA THR A 5 -3.47 7.39 15.19
C THR A 5 -2.48 6.76 14.22
N GLY A 6 -2.70 6.92 12.91
CA GLY A 6 -1.99 6.15 11.89
C GLY A 6 -2.34 4.65 11.91
N GLY A 7 -1.58 3.86 11.16
CA GLY A 7 -1.77 2.41 10.99
C GLY A 7 -2.96 2.03 10.10
N LEU A 8 -3.38 0.76 10.21
CA LEU A 8 -4.55 0.22 9.49
C LEU A 8 -5.84 0.36 10.31
N PRO A 9 -7.04 0.41 9.67
CA PRO A 9 -8.30 0.45 10.41
C PRO A 9 -8.51 -0.81 11.27
N LEU A 10 -8.64 -0.64 12.59
CA LEU A 10 -8.64 -1.73 13.58
C LEU A 10 -9.77 -2.76 13.41
N ALA A 11 -10.95 -2.34 12.96
CA ALA A 11 -12.12 -3.21 12.79
C ALA A 11 -12.28 -3.79 11.37
N LEU A 12 -11.43 -3.40 10.41
CA LEU A 12 -11.65 -3.74 8.99
C LEU A 12 -11.59 -5.26 8.75
N ALA A 13 -10.65 -5.96 9.38
CA ALA A 13 -10.54 -7.41 9.24
C ALA A 13 -11.81 -8.14 9.70
N GLN A 14 -12.31 -7.81 10.90
CA GLN A 14 -13.56 -8.40 11.40
C GLN A 14 -14.75 -8.07 10.50
N ARG A 15 -14.84 -6.83 9.99
CA ARG A 15 -15.93 -6.43 9.11
C ARG A 15 -15.93 -7.23 7.81
N VAL A 16 -14.77 -7.34 7.14
CA VAL A 16 -14.63 -8.15 5.92
C VAL A 16 -14.98 -9.61 6.20
N GLU A 17 -14.50 -10.17 7.31
CA GLU A 17 -14.82 -11.55 7.68
C GLU A 17 -16.31 -11.79 7.97
N SER A 18 -16.98 -10.83 8.59
CA SER A 18 -18.43 -10.87 8.84
C SER A 18 -19.21 -10.84 7.53
N ASP A 19 -18.86 -9.92 6.63
CA ASP A 19 -19.50 -9.79 5.32
C ASP A 19 -19.32 -11.07 4.48
N LEU A 20 -18.11 -11.66 4.48
CA LEU A 20 -17.83 -12.94 3.82
C LEU A 20 -18.67 -14.10 4.40
N ARG A 21 -18.84 -14.18 5.72
CA ARG A 21 -19.70 -15.20 6.36
C ARG A 21 -21.16 -15.02 5.96
N THR A 22 -21.65 -13.78 5.85
CA THR A 22 -23.01 -13.53 5.38
C THR A 22 -23.19 -14.03 3.94
N LEU A 23 -22.26 -13.72 3.04
CA LEU A 23 -22.30 -14.18 1.65
C LEU A 23 -22.25 -15.72 1.55
N GLU A 24 -21.40 -16.36 2.35
CA GLU A 24 -21.31 -17.82 2.45
C GLU A 24 -22.65 -18.45 2.90
N ARG A 25 -23.28 -17.90 3.95
CA ARG A 25 -24.61 -18.33 4.42
C ARG A 25 -25.69 -18.19 3.34
N LEU A 26 -25.58 -17.16 2.50
CA LEU A 26 -26.47 -16.91 1.37
C LEU A 26 -26.09 -17.74 0.12
N ARG A 27 -25.04 -18.57 0.18
CA ARG A 27 -24.48 -19.36 -0.93
C ARG A 27 -24.06 -18.50 -2.12
N ILE A 28 -23.58 -17.29 -1.85
CA ILE A 28 -23.01 -16.39 -2.84
C ILE A 28 -21.48 -16.54 -2.78
N LYS A 29 -20.86 -16.97 -3.89
CA LYS A 29 -19.40 -17.01 -4.02
C LYS A 29 -18.90 -15.66 -4.55
N PRO A 30 -18.31 -14.78 -3.72
CA PRO A 30 -17.75 -13.52 -4.22
C PRO A 30 -16.46 -13.78 -5.00
N VAL A 31 -16.25 -12.97 -6.05
CA VAL A 31 -14.98 -12.86 -6.76
C VAL A 31 -14.58 -11.39 -6.72
N PHE A 32 -13.46 -11.07 -6.08
CA PHE A 32 -12.98 -9.71 -5.95
C PHE A 32 -12.05 -9.34 -7.10
N VAL A 33 -12.34 -8.24 -7.78
CA VAL A 33 -11.47 -7.72 -8.85
C VAL A 33 -10.92 -6.38 -8.41
N PHE A 34 -9.59 -6.29 -8.28
CA PHE A 34 -8.90 -5.05 -7.91
C PHE A 34 -8.31 -4.36 -9.15
N PRO A 35 -8.27 -3.02 -9.19
CA PRO A 35 -7.59 -2.31 -10.27
C PRO A 35 -6.07 -2.44 -10.13
N GLY A 36 -5.34 -2.61 -11.24
CA GLY A 36 -3.89 -2.70 -11.27
C GLY A 36 -3.21 -1.36 -11.56
N LEU A 37 -2.61 -1.24 -12.74
CA LEU A 37 -1.94 -0.02 -13.16
C LEU A 37 -2.94 1.11 -13.46
N SER A 38 -2.50 2.35 -13.27
CA SER A 38 -3.28 3.50 -13.70
C SER A 38 -3.15 3.71 -15.21
N PRO A 39 -4.25 4.00 -15.94
CA PRO A 39 -4.18 4.51 -17.30
C PRO A 39 -3.38 5.82 -17.39
N ASN A 40 -2.90 6.17 -18.58
CA ASN A 40 -2.04 7.32 -18.80
C ASN A 40 -2.77 8.63 -18.49
N LYS A 41 -2.27 9.36 -17.49
CA LYS A 41 -2.73 10.73 -17.21
C LYS A 41 -1.77 11.70 -17.89
N LYS A 42 -2.20 12.38 -18.96
CA LYS A 42 -1.40 13.43 -19.63
C LYS A 42 -1.27 14.71 -18.77
N TRP A 43 -2.08 14.85 -17.73
CA TRP A 43 -2.02 15.97 -16.79
C TRP A 43 -0.88 15.77 -15.80
N LYS A 44 -0.11 16.84 -15.54
CA LYS A 44 0.77 16.86 -14.36
C LYS A 44 -0.11 16.63 -13.13
N PRO A 45 0.34 15.84 -12.14
CA PRO A 45 -0.38 15.70 -10.88
C PRO A 45 -0.39 17.09 -10.21
N TYR A 46 -1.48 17.83 -10.40
CA TYR A 46 -1.82 18.93 -9.54
C TYR A 46 -2.33 18.30 -8.24
N PHE A 47 -1.75 18.70 -7.12
CA PHE A 47 -2.33 18.35 -5.83
C PHE A 47 -3.79 18.79 -5.85
N THR A 48 -4.70 17.83 -5.69
CA THR A 48 -6.12 18.09 -5.93
C THR A 48 -6.65 19.06 -4.87
N PRO A 49 -7.66 19.88 -5.18
CA PRO A 49 -8.36 20.68 -4.17
C PRO A 49 -8.78 19.84 -2.96
N GLU A 50 -9.14 18.57 -3.21
CA GLU A 50 -9.49 17.59 -2.18
C GLU A 50 -8.37 17.30 -1.20
N GLN A 51 -7.11 17.25 -1.65
CA GLN A 51 -5.94 17.05 -0.79
C GLN A 51 -5.66 18.27 0.08
N ASN A 52 -5.78 19.47 -0.48
CA ASN A 52 -5.60 20.71 0.28
C ASN A 52 -6.66 20.86 1.37
N ASP A 53 -7.91 20.56 1.03
CA ASP A 53 -9.01 20.49 1.97
C ASP A 53 -8.75 19.43 3.05
N ALA A 54 -8.30 18.22 2.68
CA ALA A 54 -7.99 17.18 3.66
C ALA A 54 -6.86 17.61 4.62
N CYS A 55 -5.87 18.36 4.15
CA CYS A 55 -4.84 18.93 5.02
C CYS A 55 -5.40 20.00 5.96
N ARG A 56 -6.30 20.86 5.46
CA ARG A 56 -7.00 21.87 6.27
C ARG A 56 -7.84 21.18 7.35
N ASP A 57 -8.70 20.25 6.97
CA ASP A 57 -9.58 19.53 7.89
C ASP A 57 -8.78 18.82 9.00
N ARG A 58 -7.60 18.25 8.67
CA ARG A 58 -6.70 17.65 9.68
C ARG A 58 -6.05 18.68 10.60
N ARG A 59 -5.65 19.85 10.10
CA ARG A 59 -5.09 20.92 10.93
C ARG A 59 -6.15 21.43 11.90
N ASP A 60 -7.33 21.75 11.39
CA ASP A 60 -8.46 22.24 12.18
C ASP A 60 -8.89 21.18 13.22
N ALA A 61 -8.82 19.89 12.88
CA ALA A 61 -9.07 18.80 13.83
C ALA A 61 -8.07 18.79 15.00
N TRP A 62 -6.78 19.00 14.73
CA TRP A 62 -5.76 19.07 15.77
C TRP A 62 -5.93 20.32 16.66
N GLU A 63 -6.23 21.48 16.08
CA GLU A 63 -6.54 22.69 16.84
C GLU A 63 -7.73 22.47 17.79
N LYS A 64 -8.81 21.86 17.28
CA LYS A 64 -9.98 21.51 18.09
C LYS A 64 -9.67 20.52 19.19
N TYR A 65 -8.84 19.52 18.92
CA TYR A 65 -8.42 18.54 19.92
C TYR A 65 -7.59 19.20 21.03
N GLU A 66 -6.65 20.07 20.65
CA GLU A 66 -5.79 20.82 21.57
C GLU A 66 -6.58 21.82 22.43
N ASP A 67 -7.69 22.36 21.91
CA ASP A 67 -8.65 23.19 22.65
C ASP A 67 -9.64 22.40 23.53
N GLY A 68 -9.53 21.07 23.60
CA GLY A 68 -10.44 20.19 24.38
C GLY A 68 -11.81 19.95 23.73
N GLN A 69 -11.98 20.30 22.45
CA GLN A 69 -13.22 20.10 21.68
C GLN A 69 -13.21 18.74 20.96
N GLU A 70 -13.16 17.65 21.73
CA GLU A 70 -12.93 16.27 21.23
C GLU A 70 -13.96 15.80 20.19
N ASP A 71 -15.26 16.07 20.41
CA ASP A 71 -16.32 15.67 19.48
C ASP A 71 -16.20 16.37 18.12
N ALA A 72 -15.84 17.66 18.13
CA ALA A 72 -15.63 18.44 16.92
C ALA A 72 -14.39 17.95 16.15
N ALA A 73 -13.30 17.70 16.88
CA ALA A 73 -12.08 17.12 16.32
C ALA A 73 -12.35 15.75 15.69
N THR A 74 -13.10 14.87 16.38
CA THR A 74 -13.44 13.52 15.91
C THR A 74 -14.21 13.54 14.59
N LYS A 75 -15.16 14.47 14.43
CA LYS A 75 -15.91 14.65 13.18
C LYS A 75 -15.00 15.06 12.02
N LEU A 76 -14.07 15.99 12.26
CA LEU A 76 -13.10 16.43 11.26
C LEU A 76 -12.12 15.29 10.88
N PHE A 77 -11.62 14.54 11.87
CA PHE A 77 -10.78 13.36 11.63
C PHE A 77 -11.52 12.22 10.92
N ALA A 78 -12.85 12.15 10.99
CA ALA A 78 -13.64 11.12 10.32
C ALA A 78 -13.97 11.44 8.86
N GLY A 79 -13.75 12.68 8.40
CA GLY A 79 -14.21 13.17 7.10
C GLY A 79 -13.60 12.44 5.89
N ARG A 80 -12.39 12.84 5.48
CA ARG A 80 -11.79 12.39 4.21
C ARG A 80 -10.78 11.26 4.42
N SER A 81 -10.93 10.17 3.65
CA SER A 81 -10.01 9.02 3.71
C SER A 81 -8.61 9.41 3.22
N ALA A 82 -7.58 8.91 3.91
CA ALA A 82 -6.17 9.21 3.63
C ALA A 82 -5.38 8.01 3.07
N PHE A 83 -6.06 6.95 2.63
CA PHE A 83 -5.44 5.72 2.14
C PHE A 83 -5.62 5.56 0.65
N SER A 84 -4.55 5.11 -0.01
CA SER A 84 -4.71 4.50 -1.32
C SER A 84 -5.30 3.10 -1.15
N GLN A 85 -6.12 2.65 -2.10
CA GLN A 85 -6.77 1.33 -2.03
C GLN A 85 -5.75 0.20 -1.84
N TRP A 86 -4.59 0.29 -2.52
CA TRP A 86 -3.53 -0.71 -2.43
C TRP A 86 -2.82 -0.76 -1.06
N ASP A 87 -2.97 0.26 -0.21
CA ASP A 87 -2.41 0.24 1.15
C ASP A 87 -3.11 -0.83 2.01
N LEU A 88 -4.36 -1.19 1.68
CA LEU A 88 -5.17 -2.16 2.41
C LEU A 88 -5.06 -3.58 1.84
N TRP A 89 -4.51 -3.74 0.63
CA TRP A 89 -4.56 -5.02 -0.09
C TRP A 89 -3.91 -6.15 0.68
N ARG A 90 -2.76 -5.95 1.32
CA ARG A 90 -2.04 -7.04 2.01
C ARG A 90 -2.90 -7.68 3.10
N MET A 91 -3.55 -6.85 3.91
CA MET A 91 -4.48 -7.33 4.93
C MET A 91 -5.67 -8.07 4.31
N ILE A 92 -6.26 -7.50 3.24
CA ILE A 92 -7.42 -8.10 2.57
C ILE A 92 -7.05 -9.45 1.91
N LEU A 93 -5.93 -9.50 1.17
CA LEU A 93 -5.46 -10.70 0.50
C LEU A 93 -5.06 -11.80 1.49
N ARG A 94 -4.56 -11.45 2.67
CA ARG A 94 -4.36 -12.42 3.77
C ARG A 94 -5.68 -13.06 4.21
N ILE A 95 -6.72 -12.25 4.42
CA ILE A 95 -8.06 -12.76 4.77
C ILE A 95 -8.58 -13.66 3.64
N PHE A 96 -8.41 -13.23 2.38
CA PHE A 96 -8.83 -14.02 1.22
C PHE A 96 -8.09 -15.35 1.15
N ARG A 97 -6.78 -15.37 1.41
CA ARG A 97 -6.00 -16.60 1.46
C ARG A 97 -6.45 -17.55 2.57
N HIS A 98 -6.77 -17.02 3.76
CA HIS A 98 -7.21 -17.81 4.91
C HIS A 98 -8.64 -18.36 4.72
N ARG A 99 -9.51 -17.61 4.04
CA ARG A 99 -10.91 -17.97 3.79
C ARG A 99 -11.17 -18.57 2.40
N ASN A 100 -10.11 -18.82 1.61
CA ASN A 100 -10.17 -19.32 0.23
C ASN A 100 -11.10 -18.48 -0.67
N VAL A 101 -11.01 -17.15 -0.57
CA VAL A 101 -11.78 -16.22 -1.41
C VAL A 101 -11.04 -15.97 -2.72
N GLU A 102 -11.77 -16.07 -3.83
CA GLU A 102 -11.24 -15.81 -5.17
C GLU A 102 -11.02 -14.30 -5.38
N PHE A 103 -9.87 -13.96 -5.95
CA PHE A 103 -9.59 -12.61 -6.40
C PHE A 103 -8.72 -12.60 -7.65
N ILE A 104 -8.71 -11.46 -8.32
CA ILE A 104 -7.75 -11.14 -9.39
C ILE A 104 -7.45 -9.64 -9.37
N ILE A 105 -6.20 -9.27 -9.60
CA ILE A 105 -5.83 -7.87 -9.86
C ILE A 105 -5.81 -7.68 -11.38
N ALA A 106 -6.68 -6.81 -11.90
CA ALA A 106 -6.77 -6.51 -13.33
C ALA A 106 -5.51 -5.77 -13.80
N PRO A 107 -5.15 -5.80 -15.10
CA PRO A 107 -3.99 -5.06 -15.60
C PRO A 107 -4.10 -3.55 -15.38
N PHE A 108 -5.32 -3.00 -15.53
CA PHE A 108 -5.64 -1.59 -15.34
C PHE A 108 -6.92 -1.43 -14.52
N LEU A 109 -8.06 -1.24 -15.19
CA LEU A 109 -9.34 -1.00 -14.54
C LEU A 109 -9.98 -2.33 -14.08
N ALA A 110 -10.72 -2.31 -12.97
CA ALA A 110 -11.38 -3.49 -12.43
C ALA A 110 -12.67 -3.85 -13.21
N TRP A 111 -13.47 -2.85 -13.59
CA TRP A 111 -14.76 -3.07 -14.24
C TRP A 111 -14.67 -3.79 -15.60
N PRO A 112 -13.68 -3.56 -16.49
CA PRO A 112 -13.60 -4.30 -17.75
C PRO A 112 -13.26 -5.77 -17.51
N GLN A 113 -12.45 -6.06 -16.49
CA GLN A 113 -12.13 -7.42 -16.08
C GLN A 113 -13.37 -8.13 -15.53
N LEU A 114 -14.24 -7.44 -14.76
CA LEU A 114 -15.54 -7.98 -14.33
C LEU A 114 -16.43 -8.30 -15.53
N ILE A 115 -16.50 -7.42 -16.54
CA ILE A 115 -17.26 -7.66 -17.78
C ILE A 115 -16.73 -8.89 -18.50
N TYR A 116 -15.40 -9.02 -18.64
CA TYR A 116 -14.77 -10.20 -19.21
C TYR A 116 -15.18 -11.47 -18.46
N LEU A 117 -15.08 -11.48 -17.13
CA LEU A 117 -15.46 -12.64 -16.31
C LEU A 117 -16.94 -13.01 -16.47
N GLN A 118 -17.84 -12.03 -16.51
CA GLN A 118 -19.28 -12.25 -16.65
C GLN A 118 -19.64 -12.81 -18.04
N ARG A 119 -19.02 -12.27 -19.09
CA ARG A 119 -19.34 -12.59 -20.48
C ARG A 119 -18.47 -13.67 -21.09
N HIS A 120 -17.48 -14.17 -20.36
CA HIS A 120 -16.68 -15.31 -20.76
C HIS A 120 -17.58 -16.52 -21.07
N GLN A 121 -17.15 -17.42 -21.96
CA GLN A 121 -17.93 -18.61 -22.34
C GLN A 121 -18.28 -19.51 -21.14
N LYS A 122 -17.44 -19.51 -20.10
CA LYS A 122 -17.67 -20.24 -18.84
C LYS A 122 -18.54 -19.47 -17.82
N ALA A 123 -18.89 -18.22 -18.10
CA ALA A 123 -19.62 -17.32 -17.19
C ALA A 123 -19.07 -17.37 -15.74
N TYR A 124 -17.81 -16.95 -15.55
CA TYR A 124 -17.13 -17.07 -14.25
C TYR A 124 -17.85 -16.34 -13.12
N ILE A 125 -18.62 -15.29 -13.45
CA ILE A 125 -19.51 -14.58 -12.52
C ILE A 125 -20.88 -14.35 -13.18
N HIS A 126 -21.92 -14.18 -12.37
CA HIS A 126 -23.30 -13.99 -12.84
C HIS A 126 -23.78 -12.53 -12.76
N ALA A 127 -23.26 -11.77 -11.79
CA ALA A 127 -23.63 -10.40 -11.53
C ALA A 127 -22.40 -9.56 -11.17
N ILE A 128 -22.48 -8.26 -11.45
CA ILE A 128 -21.42 -7.31 -11.15
C ILE A 128 -21.92 -6.36 -10.06
N PHE A 129 -21.13 -6.22 -9.01
CA PHE A 129 -21.22 -5.13 -8.04
C PHE A 129 -20.00 -4.24 -8.24
N GLY A 130 -20.22 -2.96 -8.53
CA GLY A 130 -19.14 -2.06 -8.92
C GLY A 130 -19.60 -0.65 -9.23
N PRO A 131 -18.67 0.21 -9.69
CA PRO A 131 -18.97 1.58 -10.02
C PRO A 131 -19.88 1.69 -11.27
N THR A 132 -20.67 2.77 -11.33
CA THR A 132 -21.71 2.98 -12.36
C THR A 132 -21.16 3.17 -13.77
N ASP A 133 -19.89 3.56 -13.90
CA ASP A 133 -19.15 3.63 -15.15
C ASP A 133 -19.04 2.27 -15.86
N THR A 134 -19.21 1.15 -15.15
CA THR A 134 -19.36 -0.19 -15.74
C THR A 134 -20.47 -0.24 -16.80
N LEU A 135 -21.56 0.51 -16.61
CA LEU A 135 -22.69 0.57 -17.54
C LEU A 135 -22.35 1.30 -18.85
N LEU A 136 -21.26 2.07 -18.90
CA LEU A 136 -20.84 2.78 -20.11
C LEU A 136 -20.35 1.81 -21.19
N TYR A 137 -19.88 0.62 -20.80
CA TYR A 137 -19.45 -0.38 -21.76
C TYR A 137 -20.64 -0.98 -22.54
N PRO A 138 -20.50 -1.21 -23.85
CA PRO A 138 -21.56 -1.83 -24.65
C PRO A 138 -21.93 -3.24 -24.21
N GLY A 139 -23.23 -3.52 -24.12
CA GLY A 139 -23.76 -4.85 -23.78
C GLY A 139 -23.76 -5.23 -22.30
N VAL A 140 -23.51 -4.28 -21.39
CA VAL A 140 -23.80 -4.44 -19.96
C VAL A 140 -25.18 -3.87 -19.65
N ASP A 141 -26.09 -4.65 -19.07
CA ASP A 141 -27.43 -4.16 -18.70
C ASP A 141 -27.60 -3.97 -17.19
N LYS A 142 -27.34 -5.01 -16.38
CA LYS A 142 -27.62 -4.99 -14.93
C LYS A 142 -26.35 -4.77 -14.12
N LEU A 143 -26.40 -3.81 -13.20
CA LEU A 143 -25.32 -3.52 -12.26
C LEU A 143 -25.89 -3.38 -10.84
N ILE A 144 -25.33 -4.11 -9.89
CA ILE A 144 -25.63 -3.93 -8.46
C ILE A 144 -24.96 -2.63 -8.00
N THR A 145 -25.74 -1.74 -7.38
CA THR A 145 -25.31 -0.40 -6.97
C THR A 145 -25.18 -0.24 -5.45
N SER A 146 -25.88 -1.07 -4.68
CA SER A 146 -25.71 -1.12 -3.22
C SER A 146 -25.91 -2.54 -2.70
N LEU A 147 -25.24 -2.86 -1.60
CA LEU A 147 -25.30 -4.15 -0.94
C LEU A 147 -25.31 -3.93 0.58
N ASP A 148 -26.36 -4.42 1.25
CA ASP A 148 -26.47 -4.44 2.70
C ASP A 148 -26.42 -5.89 3.19
N LEU A 149 -25.28 -6.25 3.80
CA LEU A 149 -25.03 -7.57 4.40
C LEU A 149 -25.22 -7.58 5.92
N THR A 150 -25.52 -6.42 6.51
CA THR A 150 -25.59 -6.24 7.97
C THR A 150 -26.99 -6.34 8.53
N SER A 151 -28.00 -6.01 7.73
CA SER A 151 -29.40 -6.14 8.12
C SER A 151 -29.81 -7.59 8.36
N ALA A 152 -30.82 -7.78 9.22
CA ALA A 152 -31.41 -9.10 9.50
C ALA A 152 -31.89 -9.81 8.21
N ASN A 153 -32.37 -9.02 7.24
CA ASN A 153 -32.67 -9.44 5.89
C ASN A 153 -31.68 -8.77 4.93
N PRO A 154 -30.55 -9.41 4.57
CA PRO A 154 -29.60 -8.84 3.61
C PRO A 154 -30.26 -8.53 2.27
N MET A 155 -29.97 -7.37 1.69
CA MET A 155 -30.58 -6.87 0.46
C MET A 155 -29.55 -6.20 -0.45
N PHE A 156 -29.86 -6.10 -1.74
CA PHE A 156 -29.07 -5.31 -2.69
C PHE A 156 -30.00 -4.50 -3.60
N THR A 157 -29.48 -3.40 -4.14
CA THR A 157 -30.15 -2.64 -5.21
C THR A 157 -29.38 -2.82 -6.51
N PHE A 158 -30.09 -2.83 -7.63
CA PHE A 158 -29.47 -2.86 -8.95
C PHE A 158 -30.17 -1.89 -9.90
N THR A 159 -29.45 -1.45 -10.93
CA THR A 159 -29.99 -0.63 -12.01
C THR A 159 -29.92 -1.37 -13.34
N SER A 160 -30.78 -0.99 -14.29
CA SER A 160 -30.81 -1.51 -15.66
C SER A 160 -30.48 -0.40 -16.66
N LYS A 161 -29.39 -0.59 -17.43
CA LYS A 161 -29.01 0.30 -18.52
C LYS A 161 -30.14 0.47 -19.53
N ARG A 162 -30.84 -0.61 -19.87
CA ARG A 162 -31.95 -0.57 -20.82
C ARG A 162 -33.10 0.32 -20.33
N ALA A 163 -33.42 0.28 -19.04
CA ALA A 163 -34.42 1.16 -18.44
C ALA A 163 -33.99 2.63 -18.55
N LEU A 164 -32.73 2.93 -18.21
CA LEU A 164 -32.17 4.28 -18.31
C LEU A 164 -32.15 4.81 -19.75
N ILE A 165 -31.74 4.00 -20.72
CA ILE A 165 -31.77 4.34 -22.15
C ILE A 165 -33.19 4.66 -22.61
N SER A 166 -34.17 3.85 -22.20
CA SER A 166 -35.57 4.05 -22.55
C SER A 166 -36.13 5.33 -21.94
N GLU A 167 -35.83 5.60 -20.67
CA GLU A 167 -36.28 6.80 -19.95
C GLU A 167 -35.65 8.07 -20.54
N LEU A 168 -34.35 8.04 -20.80
CA LEU A 168 -33.62 9.15 -21.40
C LEU A 168 -33.92 9.32 -22.89
N GLN A 169 -34.52 8.32 -23.55
CA GLN A 169 -34.78 8.29 -25.00
C GLN A 169 -33.52 8.54 -25.83
N VAL A 170 -32.46 7.79 -25.56
CA VAL A 170 -31.15 7.91 -26.23
C VAL A 170 -30.69 6.55 -26.74
N SER A 171 -29.75 6.53 -27.69
CA SER A 171 -29.08 5.29 -28.12
C SER A 171 -28.01 4.84 -27.12
N GLU A 172 -27.49 3.61 -27.26
CA GLU A 172 -26.38 3.12 -26.43
C GLU A 172 -25.10 3.95 -26.61
N ASP A 173 -24.79 4.38 -27.84
CA ASP A 173 -23.65 5.26 -28.11
C ASP A 173 -23.84 6.66 -27.47
N GLN A 174 -25.06 7.20 -27.51
CA GLN A 174 -25.39 8.46 -26.86
C GLN A 174 -25.34 8.34 -25.33
N PHE A 175 -25.75 7.21 -24.76
CA PHE A 175 -25.63 6.95 -23.33
C PHE A 175 -24.17 6.94 -22.87
N LEU A 176 -23.28 6.28 -23.64
CA LEU A 176 -21.83 6.35 -23.41
C LEU A 176 -21.32 7.80 -23.46
N ASP A 177 -21.74 8.57 -24.46
CA ASP A 177 -21.35 9.97 -24.60
C ASP A 177 -21.81 10.83 -23.43
N ILE A 178 -23.07 10.68 -23.00
CA ILE A 178 -23.63 11.38 -21.85
C ILE A 178 -22.84 11.04 -20.59
N GLY A 179 -22.52 9.77 -20.36
CA GLY A 179 -21.75 9.35 -19.19
C GLY A 179 -20.35 9.97 -19.13
N ILE A 180 -19.66 10.09 -20.27
CA ILE A 180 -18.35 10.76 -20.33
C ILE A 180 -18.49 12.26 -20.03
N LEU A 181 -19.51 12.90 -20.59
CA LEU A 181 -19.74 14.35 -20.47
C LEU A 181 -20.25 14.77 -19.09
N VAL A 182 -21.01 13.93 -18.39
CA VAL A 182 -21.37 14.16 -16.98
C VAL A 182 -20.14 14.03 -16.07
N GLY A 183 -19.19 13.17 -16.47
CA GLY A 183 -17.94 12.96 -15.76
C GLY A 183 -17.98 11.80 -14.77
N PHE A 184 -16.80 11.23 -14.52
CA PHE A 184 -16.54 10.14 -13.59
C PHE A 184 -15.05 10.15 -13.22
N GLU A 185 -14.55 9.15 -12.47
CA GLU A 185 -13.18 9.13 -11.95
C GLU A 185 -12.08 9.40 -13.00
N HIS A 186 -12.27 8.96 -14.24
CA HIS A 186 -11.29 9.15 -15.32
C HIS A 186 -11.64 10.26 -16.31
N SER A 187 -12.73 11.00 -16.10
CA SER A 187 -13.14 12.10 -16.98
C SER A 187 -13.80 13.23 -16.20
N PRO A 188 -13.26 14.46 -16.20
CA PRO A 188 -13.96 15.58 -15.61
C PRO A 188 -15.28 15.86 -16.35
N PRO A 189 -16.27 16.45 -15.67
CA PRO A 189 -17.49 16.93 -16.31
C PRO A 189 -17.18 17.90 -17.46
N PHE A 190 -18.03 17.92 -18.47
CA PHE A 190 -17.88 18.80 -19.62
C PHE A 190 -18.00 20.27 -19.17
N PRO A 191 -16.94 21.09 -19.31
CA PRO A 191 -16.88 22.40 -18.65
C PRO A 191 -18.02 23.38 -18.94
N PRO A 192 -18.62 23.41 -20.16
CA PRO A 192 -19.74 24.32 -20.45
C PRO A 192 -21.03 24.03 -19.67
N ILE A 193 -21.13 22.91 -18.95
CA ILE A 193 -22.36 22.48 -18.26
C ILE A 193 -22.24 22.73 -16.75
N THR A 194 -23.26 23.36 -16.15
CA THR A 194 -23.31 23.67 -14.72
C THR A 194 -23.81 22.49 -13.87
N HIS A 195 -23.28 22.38 -12.64
CA HIS A 195 -23.43 21.18 -11.80
C HIS A 195 -24.87 20.86 -11.37
N ASP A 196 -25.73 21.84 -11.08
CA ASP A 196 -27.05 21.58 -10.48
C ASP A 196 -28.08 20.94 -11.44
N GLN A 197 -27.87 21.01 -12.76
CA GLN A 197 -28.72 20.38 -13.78
C GLN A 197 -27.93 19.60 -14.83
N ALA A 198 -26.71 19.18 -14.48
CA ALA A 198 -25.72 18.70 -15.45
C ALA A 198 -26.23 17.54 -16.32
N LEU A 199 -26.94 16.57 -15.74
CA LEU A 199 -27.42 15.40 -16.47
C LEU A 199 -28.43 15.78 -17.57
N LYS A 200 -29.46 16.57 -17.23
CA LYS A 200 -30.52 16.94 -18.19
C LYS A 200 -29.94 17.76 -19.34
N GLN A 201 -29.13 18.77 -19.03
CA GLN A 201 -28.49 19.61 -20.04
C GLN A 201 -27.57 18.78 -20.95
N THR A 202 -26.84 17.81 -20.39
CA THR A 202 -25.98 16.91 -21.17
C THR A 202 -26.81 16.04 -22.12
N VAL A 203 -27.92 15.47 -21.64
CA VAL A 203 -28.83 14.65 -22.46
C VAL A 203 -29.39 15.46 -23.63
N ASP A 204 -29.91 16.66 -23.35
CA ASP A 204 -30.49 17.54 -24.38
C ASP A 204 -29.43 17.96 -25.41
N MET A 205 -28.22 18.27 -24.96
CA MET A 205 -27.10 18.62 -25.82
C MET A 205 -26.70 17.45 -26.74
N VAL A 206 -26.54 16.24 -26.20
CA VAL A 206 -26.19 15.06 -27.02
C VAL A 206 -27.30 14.71 -27.99
N LYS A 207 -28.57 14.87 -27.63
CA LYS A 207 -29.71 14.69 -28.55
C LYS A 207 -29.74 15.74 -29.67
N TYR A 208 -29.40 16.99 -29.35
CA TYR A 208 -29.32 18.08 -30.32
C TYR A 208 -28.20 17.84 -31.33
N TYR A 209 -26.96 17.63 -30.84
CA TYR A 209 -25.79 17.42 -31.68
C TYR A 209 -25.66 15.98 -32.25
N LYS A 210 -26.53 15.06 -31.82
CA LYS A 210 -26.58 13.63 -32.19
C LYS A 210 -25.49 12.74 -31.59
N THR A 211 -24.29 13.26 -31.38
CA THR A 211 -23.15 12.52 -30.78
C THR A 211 -22.41 13.39 -29.78
N GLY A 212 -21.68 12.77 -28.84
CA GLY A 212 -20.78 13.49 -27.95
C GLY A 212 -19.63 14.16 -28.69
N PHE A 213 -19.10 13.54 -29.74
CA PHE A 213 -18.01 14.11 -30.55
C PHE A 213 -18.42 15.44 -31.20
N THR A 214 -19.58 15.48 -31.86
CA THR A 214 -20.10 16.70 -32.47
C THR A 214 -20.45 17.76 -31.42
N ALA A 215 -21.00 17.34 -30.27
CA ALA A 215 -21.25 18.25 -29.15
C ALA A 215 -19.96 18.90 -28.65
N VAL A 216 -18.93 18.10 -28.32
CA VAL A 216 -17.64 18.60 -27.83
C VAL A 216 -16.94 19.48 -28.87
N SER A 217 -16.99 19.09 -30.15
CA SER A 217 -16.38 19.85 -31.25
C SER A 217 -17.03 21.23 -31.43
N ALA A 218 -18.35 21.34 -31.24
CA ALA A 218 -19.06 22.61 -31.32
C ALA A 218 -18.59 23.65 -30.29
N PHE A 219 -18.02 23.20 -29.16
CA PHE A 219 -17.48 24.05 -28.10
C PHE A 219 -15.95 24.02 -28.05
N ALA A 220 -15.25 23.54 -29.09
CA ALA A 220 -13.78 23.42 -29.07
C ALA A 220 -13.07 24.76 -28.78
N GLU A 221 -13.64 25.88 -29.24
CA GLU A 221 -13.12 27.22 -28.99
C GLU A 221 -13.57 27.85 -27.66
N HIS A 222 -14.44 27.17 -26.89
CA HIS A 222 -14.83 27.66 -25.57
C HIS A 222 -13.60 27.68 -24.64
N PRO A 223 -13.30 28.80 -23.94
CA PRO A 223 -12.06 28.95 -23.18
C PRO A 223 -11.79 27.81 -22.18
N ALA A 224 -12.81 27.38 -21.43
CA ALA A 224 -12.69 26.30 -20.46
C ALA A 224 -12.44 24.92 -21.11
N VAL A 225 -12.95 24.68 -22.33
CA VAL A 225 -12.76 23.45 -23.09
C VAL A 225 -11.35 23.40 -23.67
N LYS A 226 -10.91 24.52 -24.25
CA LYS A 226 -9.58 24.69 -24.87
C LYS A 226 -8.46 24.54 -23.84
N THR A 227 -8.65 25.10 -22.64
CA THR A 227 -7.67 25.08 -21.54
C THR A 227 -7.29 23.64 -21.15
N ILE A 228 -8.28 22.75 -21.12
CA ILE A 228 -8.07 21.35 -20.76
C ILE A 228 -8.01 20.40 -21.96
N GLN A 229 -7.93 20.93 -23.20
CA GLN A 229 -7.93 20.12 -24.42
C GLN A 229 -9.03 19.03 -24.42
N TYR A 230 -10.23 19.39 -23.97
CA TYR A 230 -11.29 18.41 -23.72
C TYR A 230 -11.64 17.51 -24.93
N PRO A 231 -11.59 17.98 -26.21
CA PRO A 231 -11.82 17.10 -27.35
C PRO A 231 -10.88 15.88 -27.42
N ASP A 232 -9.58 16.06 -27.16
CA ASP A 232 -8.61 14.96 -27.09
C ASP A 232 -8.92 14.06 -25.88
N HIS A 233 -9.16 14.66 -24.72
CA HIS A 233 -9.52 13.94 -23.50
C HIS A 233 -10.78 13.06 -23.69
N TYR A 234 -11.83 13.60 -24.31
CA TYR A 234 -13.06 12.89 -24.62
C TYR A 234 -12.81 11.71 -25.56
N GLY A 235 -12.06 11.92 -26.65
CA GLY A 235 -11.70 10.85 -27.60
C GLY A 235 -10.90 9.72 -26.94
N ARG A 236 -9.95 10.07 -26.08
CA ARG A 236 -9.15 9.13 -25.28
C ARG A 236 -10.00 8.37 -24.27
N THR A 237 -10.92 9.04 -23.58
CA THR A 237 -11.83 8.41 -22.61
C THR A 237 -12.78 7.43 -23.29
N ARG A 238 -13.37 7.83 -24.43
CA ARG A 238 -14.23 6.96 -25.23
C ARG A 238 -13.47 5.73 -25.72
N SER A 239 -12.21 5.91 -26.14
CA SER A 239 -11.33 4.81 -26.56
C SER A 239 -10.91 3.92 -25.40
N MET A 240 -10.61 4.48 -24.22
CA MET A 240 -10.33 3.73 -22.99
C MET A 240 -11.48 2.79 -22.63
N ILE A 241 -12.73 3.27 -22.71
CA ILE A 241 -13.91 2.46 -22.41
C ILE A 241 -14.08 1.36 -23.47
N LYS A 242 -14.05 1.72 -24.76
CA LYS A 242 -14.29 0.75 -25.86
C LYS A 242 -13.20 -0.31 -25.97
N PHE A 243 -11.94 0.05 -25.70
CA PHE A 243 -10.77 -0.81 -25.91
C PHE A 243 -10.02 -1.10 -24.60
N SER A 244 -10.75 -1.16 -23.49
CA SER A 244 -10.18 -1.47 -22.18
C SER A 244 -9.35 -2.76 -22.19
N LEU A 245 -8.20 -2.74 -21.52
CA LEU A 245 -7.31 -3.88 -21.43
C LEU A 245 -7.68 -4.79 -20.25
N ILE A 246 -7.76 -6.10 -20.51
CA ILE A 246 -8.02 -7.15 -19.52
C ILE A 246 -6.92 -8.21 -19.54
N LEU A 247 -6.85 -9.02 -18.49
CA LEU A 247 -6.05 -10.25 -18.48
C LEU A 247 -6.95 -11.42 -18.87
N SER A 248 -6.63 -12.08 -19.98
CA SER A 248 -7.40 -13.22 -20.49
C SER A 248 -7.08 -14.51 -19.71
N SER A 249 -7.89 -15.55 -19.90
CA SER A 249 -7.66 -16.88 -19.32
C SER A 249 -6.36 -17.54 -19.78
N GLU A 250 -5.79 -17.07 -20.88
CA GLU A 250 -4.51 -17.52 -21.43
C GLU A 250 -3.32 -16.75 -20.81
N GLY A 251 -3.58 -15.79 -19.91
CA GLY A 251 -2.56 -14.99 -19.24
C GLY A 251 -2.02 -13.84 -20.08
N ALA A 252 -2.68 -13.50 -21.19
CA ALA A 252 -2.28 -12.39 -22.05
C ALA A 252 -3.06 -11.11 -21.73
N VAL A 253 -2.40 -9.96 -21.84
CA VAL A 253 -3.10 -8.66 -21.77
C VAL A 253 -3.62 -8.30 -23.15
N VAL A 254 -4.95 -8.21 -23.27
CA VAL A 254 -5.63 -7.99 -24.55
C VAL A 254 -6.78 -6.99 -24.41
N PRO A 255 -7.15 -6.28 -25.49
CA PRO A 255 -8.37 -5.47 -25.51
C PRO A 255 -9.62 -6.33 -25.30
N LEU A 256 -10.51 -5.85 -24.43
CA LEU A 256 -11.76 -6.52 -24.06
C LEU A 256 -12.62 -6.92 -25.28
N PRO A 257 -12.81 -6.11 -26.34
CA PRO A 257 -13.60 -6.51 -27.50
C PRO A 257 -13.13 -7.80 -28.18
N ILE A 258 -11.82 -8.04 -28.22
CA ILE A 258 -11.24 -9.25 -28.82
C ILE A 258 -11.41 -10.47 -27.90
N ALA A 259 -11.35 -10.25 -26.59
CA ALA A 259 -11.42 -11.32 -25.60
C ALA A 259 -12.85 -11.86 -25.36
N LEU A 260 -13.87 -11.11 -25.77
CA LEU A 260 -15.26 -11.52 -25.64
C LEU A 260 -15.65 -12.53 -26.72
N PRO A 261 -16.52 -13.52 -26.41
CA PRO A 261 -17.03 -14.43 -27.42
C PRO A 261 -17.80 -13.69 -28.51
N ALA A 262 -17.76 -14.22 -29.74
CA ALA A 262 -18.55 -13.69 -30.84
C ALA A 262 -20.05 -13.66 -30.49
N PRO A 263 -20.78 -12.58 -30.81
CA PRO A 263 -22.22 -12.57 -30.62
C PRO A 263 -22.85 -13.73 -31.41
N PRO A 264 -23.87 -14.42 -30.87
CA PRO A 264 -24.58 -15.46 -31.60
C PRO A 264 -25.14 -14.89 -32.90
N SER A 265 -24.93 -15.58 -34.02
CA SER A 265 -25.40 -15.14 -35.34
C SER A 265 -26.93 -15.22 -35.41
N HIS A 266 -27.62 -14.19 -34.96
CA HIS A 266 -29.06 -14.08 -35.12
C HIS A 266 -29.40 -13.66 -36.54
N GLY A 267 -29.36 -14.61 -37.49
CA GLY A 267 -30.16 -14.68 -38.74
C GLY A 267 -30.21 -13.50 -39.72
N HIS A 268 -29.59 -12.36 -39.42
CA HIS A 268 -29.59 -11.17 -40.27
C HIS A 268 -28.28 -11.10 -41.07
N PRO A 269 -28.33 -11.13 -42.42
CA PRO A 269 -27.14 -11.22 -43.26
C PRO A 269 -26.27 -9.94 -43.27
N ASN A 270 -26.67 -8.86 -42.58
CA ASN A 270 -25.97 -7.59 -42.62
C ASN A 270 -25.41 -7.20 -41.24
N HIS A 271 -24.09 -7.34 -41.15
CA HIS A 271 -23.16 -6.58 -40.28
C HIS A 271 -23.28 -6.73 -38.75
N THR A 272 -22.58 -7.71 -38.21
CA THR A 272 -21.75 -7.51 -36.99
C THR A 272 -20.49 -8.37 -37.10
N HIS A 273 -19.42 -7.83 -37.67
CA HIS A 273 -18.11 -8.49 -37.60
C HIS A 273 -17.66 -8.52 -36.14
N HIS A 274 -17.22 -9.69 -35.65
CA HIS A 274 -16.55 -9.76 -34.36
C HIS A 274 -15.27 -8.92 -34.42
N PRO A 275 -15.02 -8.03 -33.44
CA PRO A 275 -13.88 -7.14 -33.47
C PRO A 275 -12.57 -7.91 -33.60
N THR A 276 -11.80 -7.60 -34.63
CA THR A 276 -10.49 -8.17 -34.89
C THR A 276 -9.39 -7.23 -34.39
N ALA A 277 -8.13 -7.70 -34.40
CA ALA A 277 -6.97 -6.86 -34.11
C ALA A 277 -6.87 -5.63 -35.04
N ALA A 278 -7.43 -5.69 -36.25
CA ALA A 278 -7.44 -4.56 -37.18
C ALA A 278 -8.38 -3.43 -36.76
N ASP A 279 -9.38 -3.73 -35.92
CA ASP A 279 -10.37 -2.78 -35.41
C ASP A 279 -9.88 -2.05 -34.14
N ILE A 280 -8.71 -2.43 -33.61
CA ILE A 280 -8.13 -1.87 -32.40
C ILE A 280 -7.15 -0.75 -32.76
N PRO A 281 -7.23 0.42 -32.10
CA PRO A 281 -6.22 1.47 -32.23
C PRO A 281 -4.81 0.96 -31.91
N GLN A 282 -3.82 1.27 -32.75
CA GLN A 282 -2.44 0.82 -32.55
C GLN A 282 -1.73 1.59 -31.43
N ASP A 283 -2.25 2.76 -31.07
CA ASP A 283 -1.71 3.72 -30.12
C ASP A 283 -2.35 3.63 -28.72
N LEU A 284 -2.95 2.48 -28.35
CA LEU A 284 -3.52 2.28 -27.00
C LEU A 284 -2.53 2.54 -25.86
N HIS A 285 -1.22 2.44 -26.11
CA HIS A 285 -0.18 2.79 -25.15
C HIS A 285 -0.21 4.28 -24.74
N GLU A 286 -0.75 5.16 -25.60
CA GLU A 286 -0.99 6.54 -25.24
C GLU A 286 -2.10 6.67 -24.19
N ILE A 287 -3.12 5.81 -24.22
CA ILE A 287 -4.28 5.83 -23.31
C ILE A 287 -3.97 5.07 -22.02
N PHE A 288 -3.31 3.91 -22.12
CA PHE A 288 -2.92 3.07 -20.99
C PHE A 288 -1.47 3.30 -20.61
N THR A 289 -0.55 2.42 -20.97
CA THR A 289 0.89 2.63 -20.79
C THR A 289 1.63 1.95 -21.93
N SER A 290 2.90 2.28 -22.13
CA SER A 290 3.80 1.38 -22.82
C SER A 290 3.70 -0.01 -22.18
N ARG A 291 3.61 -1.05 -23.02
CA ARG A 291 3.31 -2.42 -22.57
C ARG A 291 4.46 -3.00 -21.75
N LEU A 292 4.14 -3.50 -20.56
CA LEU A 292 5.03 -4.37 -19.80
C LEU A 292 4.88 -5.82 -20.31
N PRO A 293 5.87 -6.72 -20.07
CA PRO A 293 5.70 -8.14 -20.38
C PRO A 293 4.44 -8.72 -19.69
N ASP A 294 3.69 -9.56 -20.40
CA ASP A 294 2.46 -10.20 -19.90
C ASP A 294 2.69 -10.96 -18.59
N GLU A 295 3.88 -11.54 -18.43
CA GLU A 295 4.31 -12.22 -17.21
C GLU A 295 4.29 -11.30 -15.96
N ILE A 296 4.58 -10.00 -16.12
CA ILE A 296 4.46 -9.04 -15.00
C ILE A 296 3.00 -8.87 -14.60
N TYR A 297 2.10 -8.75 -15.57
CA TYR A 297 0.66 -8.64 -15.30
C TYR A 297 0.10 -9.92 -14.69
N PHE A 298 0.61 -11.09 -15.09
CA PHE A 298 0.29 -12.36 -14.45
C PHE A 298 0.72 -12.39 -12.98
N TYR A 299 1.95 -12.03 -12.65
CA TYR A 299 2.40 -11.99 -11.26
C TYR A 299 1.64 -10.96 -10.41
N LEU A 300 1.32 -9.80 -10.99
CA LEU A 300 0.45 -8.80 -10.36
C LEU A 300 -0.94 -9.40 -10.10
N SER A 301 -1.55 -10.05 -11.08
CA SER A 301 -2.92 -10.56 -10.97
C SER A 301 -3.11 -11.63 -9.90
N ARG A 302 -2.03 -12.36 -9.58
CA ARG A 302 -1.98 -13.41 -8.55
C ARG A 302 -1.49 -12.92 -7.18
N GLY A 303 -1.27 -11.61 -7.01
CA GLY A 303 -0.95 -11.00 -5.73
C GLY A 303 0.50 -11.17 -5.26
N LEU A 304 1.45 -11.45 -6.17
CA LEU A 304 2.88 -11.51 -5.82
C LEU A 304 3.40 -10.14 -5.32
N LEU A 305 2.92 -9.06 -5.94
CA LEU A 305 3.36 -7.68 -5.70
C LEU A 305 2.20 -6.69 -5.79
N GLY A 306 2.34 -5.54 -5.14
CA GLY A 306 1.49 -4.39 -5.39
C GLY A 306 1.85 -3.66 -6.71
N PRO A 307 0.93 -2.86 -7.27
CA PRO A 307 1.14 -2.17 -8.55
C PRO A 307 2.05 -0.94 -8.42
N GLN A 308 2.35 -0.49 -7.20
CA GLN A 308 2.94 0.82 -6.91
C GLN A 308 4.24 1.10 -7.68
N ALA A 309 5.20 0.17 -7.66
CA ALA A 309 6.48 0.35 -8.36
C ALA A 309 6.33 0.30 -9.89
N LEU A 310 5.39 -0.51 -10.38
CA LEU A 310 5.05 -0.55 -11.80
C LEU A 310 4.40 0.76 -12.23
N VAL A 311 3.50 1.33 -11.42
CA VAL A 311 2.88 2.64 -11.66
C VAL A 311 3.93 3.74 -11.71
N TRP A 312 4.93 3.72 -10.82
CA TRP A 312 6.03 4.71 -10.88
C TRP A 312 6.77 4.66 -12.22
N LEU A 313 7.13 3.45 -12.66
CA LEU A 313 7.87 3.25 -13.89
C LEU A 313 7.03 3.62 -15.13
N THR A 314 5.78 3.17 -15.20
CA THR A 314 4.92 3.37 -16.37
C THR A 314 4.42 4.80 -16.50
N SER A 315 4.07 5.46 -15.39
CA SER A 315 3.71 6.88 -15.39
C SER A 315 4.94 7.79 -15.58
N GLY A 316 6.13 7.34 -15.17
CA GLY A 316 7.32 8.20 -15.08
C GLY A 316 7.27 9.16 -13.89
N GLN A 317 6.45 8.86 -12.87
CA GLN A 317 6.21 9.76 -11.75
C GLN A 317 6.13 9.01 -10.42
N ILE A 318 6.79 9.53 -9.39
CA ILE A 318 6.57 9.16 -7.99
C ILE A 318 5.84 10.32 -7.34
N VAL A 319 4.55 10.15 -7.06
CA VAL A 319 3.75 11.17 -6.39
C VAL A 319 3.76 10.90 -4.88
N GLU A 320 4.34 11.82 -4.13
CA GLU A 320 4.34 11.80 -2.67
C GLU A 320 3.26 12.75 -2.14
N ASN A 321 2.27 12.18 -1.47
CA ASN A 321 1.17 12.92 -0.86
C ASN A 321 1.55 13.39 0.54
N PRO A 322 0.92 14.47 1.06
CA PRO A 322 1.08 14.85 2.46
C PRO A 322 0.72 13.67 3.38
N PRO A 323 1.53 13.38 4.41
CA PRO A 323 1.22 12.33 5.39
C PRO A 323 0.09 12.78 6.34
N LEU A 324 -0.26 11.93 7.30
CA LEU A 324 -1.38 12.17 8.22
C LEU A 324 -1.15 13.37 9.16
N ASP A 325 0.10 13.66 9.52
CA ASP A 325 0.48 14.85 10.29
C ASP A 325 0.63 16.11 9.42
N ASN A 326 0.26 16.05 8.13
CA ASN A 326 0.49 17.05 7.08
C ASN A 326 1.97 17.24 6.67
N GLY A 327 2.92 16.60 7.36
CA GLY A 327 4.33 16.56 6.96
C GLY A 327 4.95 17.95 6.94
N GLU A 328 4.67 18.75 7.97
CA GLU A 328 5.14 20.14 8.06
C GLU A 328 6.65 20.22 8.32
N THR A 329 7.20 19.20 9.00
CA THR A 329 8.58 19.16 9.49
C THR A 329 9.61 19.07 8.37
N THR A 330 10.72 19.79 8.51
CA THR A 330 11.79 19.82 7.50
C THR A 330 12.52 18.48 7.40
N GLU A 331 12.63 17.80 8.53
CA GLU A 331 13.27 16.50 8.69
C GLU A 331 12.52 15.42 7.90
N TYR A 332 11.18 15.40 7.97
CA TYR A 332 10.38 14.45 7.21
C TYR A 332 10.46 14.70 5.70
N LYS A 333 10.35 15.97 5.29
CA LYS A 333 10.48 16.39 3.88
C LYS A 333 11.82 15.92 3.29
N ARG A 334 12.92 16.12 4.05
CA ARG A 334 14.25 15.65 3.66
C ARG A 334 14.32 14.13 3.60
N PHE A 335 13.82 13.46 4.62
CA PHE A 335 13.83 12.00 4.71
C PHE A 335 13.11 11.34 3.52
N VAL A 336 11.87 11.73 3.24
CA VAL A 336 11.07 11.11 2.16
C VAL A 336 11.65 11.39 0.77
N LYS A 337 12.25 12.58 0.59
CA LYS A 337 12.89 12.95 -0.66
C LYS A 337 14.25 12.27 -0.82
N GLU A 338 15.18 12.53 0.07
CA GLU A 338 16.59 12.16 -0.11
C GLU A 338 16.88 10.70 0.26
N VAL A 339 16.26 10.18 1.34
CA VAL A 339 16.55 8.83 1.84
C VAL A 339 15.66 7.79 1.16
N ILE A 340 14.37 8.06 1.04
CA ILE A 340 13.40 7.09 0.51
C ILE A 340 13.35 7.08 -1.02
N THR A 341 13.45 8.25 -1.66
CA THR A 341 13.11 8.42 -3.08
C THR A 341 14.33 8.66 -3.99
N ASP A 342 15.03 9.77 -3.82
CA ASP A 342 16.06 10.27 -4.73
C ASP A 342 17.44 9.63 -4.51
N GLY A 343 17.70 9.13 -3.30
CA GLY A 343 18.97 8.50 -2.95
C GLY A 343 19.31 7.33 -3.86
N GLN A 344 20.56 7.26 -4.33
CA GLN A 344 21.02 6.20 -5.24
C GLN A 344 20.97 4.80 -4.62
N THR A 345 20.99 4.72 -3.28
CA THR A 345 20.76 3.50 -2.49
C THR A 345 19.39 3.52 -1.80
N GLY A 346 18.52 4.46 -2.16
CA GLY A 346 17.16 4.57 -1.66
C GLY A 346 16.30 3.39 -2.12
N PRO A 347 15.33 2.94 -1.31
CA PRO A 347 14.51 1.77 -1.62
C PRO A 347 13.70 1.94 -2.92
N ARG A 348 13.18 3.13 -3.22
CA ARG A 348 12.38 3.35 -4.44
C ARG A 348 13.23 3.36 -5.70
N ALA A 349 14.38 4.04 -5.68
CA ALA A 349 15.33 4.01 -6.80
C ALA A 349 15.81 2.59 -7.10
N THR A 350 16.13 1.82 -6.06
CA THR A 350 16.57 0.42 -6.17
C THR A 350 15.47 -0.48 -6.72
N ALA A 351 14.22 -0.29 -6.28
CA ALA A 351 13.08 -1.04 -6.82
C ALA A 351 12.88 -0.77 -8.32
N LEU A 352 12.97 0.48 -8.77
CA LEU A 352 12.91 0.82 -10.20
C LEU A 352 14.06 0.17 -10.98
N ALA A 353 15.28 0.19 -10.45
CA ALA A 353 16.43 -0.44 -11.08
C ALA A 353 16.25 -1.96 -11.25
N LEU A 354 15.70 -2.65 -10.25
CA LEU A 354 15.41 -4.08 -10.30
C LEU A 354 14.39 -4.42 -11.40
N ILE A 355 13.30 -3.66 -11.52
CA ILE A 355 12.31 -3.88 -12.60
C ILE A 355 12.95 -3.63 -13.96
N SER A 356 13.66 -2.52 -14.11
CA SER A 356 14.31 -2.14 -15.36
C SER A 356 15.39 -3.12 -15.81
N SER A 357 16.08 -3.78 -14.87
CA SER A 357 17.14 -4.76 -15.18
C SER A 357 16.64 -6.06 -15.83
N VAL A 358 15.33 -6.36 -15.72
CA VAL A 358 14.70 -7.59 -16.23
C VAL A 358 13.62 -7.31 -17.26
N ALA A 359 13.41 -6.04 -17.60
CA ALA A 359 12.47 -5.60 -18.62
C ALA A 359 13.23 -5.13 -19.88
N HIS A 360 12.50 -4.75 -20.92
CA HIS A 360 13.10 -4.18 -22.13
C HIS A 360 13.92 -2.91 -21.80
N ASN A 361 15.05 -2.70 -22.49
CA ASN A 361 15.98 -1.57 -22.25
C ASN A 361 15.34 -0.16 -22.36
N PHE A 362 14.17 -0.08 -23.00
CA PHE A 362 13.31 1.11 -22.95
C PHE A 362 13.05 1.58 -21.51
N TRP A 363 12.79 0.64 -20.59
CA TRP A 363 12.47 0.94 -19.20
C TRP A 363 13.66 1.41 -18.37
N ALA A 364 14.89 0.95 -18.70
CA ALA A 364 16.11 1.44 -18.05
C ALA A 364 16.39 2.92 -18.36
N ASN A 365 15.87 3.44 -19.49
CA ASN A 365 16.05 4.83 -19.90
C ASN A 365 14.81 5.70 -19.61
N ARG A 366 13.75 5.12 -19.04
CA ARG A 366 12.51 5.83 -18.72
C ARG A 366 12.79 6.81 -17.58
N LYS A 367 12.67 8.11 -17.84
CA LYS A 367 12.79 9.12 -16.78
C LYS A 367 11.63 9.01 -15.80
N VAL A 368 11.95 8.95 -14.52
CA VAL A 368 10.99 8.97 -13.41
C VAL A 368 11.26 10.20 -12.56
N HIS A 369 10.25 11.02 -12.31
CA HIS A 369 10.36 12.27 -11.55
C HIS A 369 9.61 12.18 -10.21
N GLY A 370 10.21 12.71 -9.14
CA GLY A 370 9.55 12.87 -7.85
C GLY A 370 8.66 14.12 -7.81
N TYR A 371 7.41 13.96 -7.42
CA TYR A 371 6.43 15.02 -7.19
C TYR A 371 6.08 15.06 -5.71
N PHE A 372 6.65 16.01 -4.98
CA PHE A 372 6.45 16.16 -3.54
C PHE A 372 5.49 17.31 -3.23
N TRP A 373 4.58 17.10 -2.28
CA TRP A 373 3.55 18.09 -1.90
C TRP A 373 4.11 19.44 -1.43
N PHE A 374 5.33 19.45 -0.94
CA PHE A 374 5.99 20.65 -0.42
C PHE A 374 6.80 21.44 -1.47
N GLU A 375 6.86 21.01 -2.73
CA GLU A 375 7.67 21.67 -3.80
C GLU A 375 6.84 22.43 -4.84
N TYR A 376 5.60 22.78 -4.51
CA TYR A 376 4.62 23.38 -5.44
C TYR A 376 5.11 24.65 -6.14
N GLN A 377 5.98 25.43 -5.50
CA GLN A 377 6.43 26.74 -6.01
C GLN A 377 7.58 26.65 -7.03
N ALA A 378 8.20 25.48 -7.22
CA ALA A 378 9.35 25.31 -8.12
C ALA A 378 9.22 24.08 -9.05
N PRO A 379 8.15 23.97 -9.87
CA PRO A 379 7.93 22.81 -10.74
C PRO A 379 9.02 22.58 -11.81
N HIS A 380 9.87 23.58 -12.06
CA HIS A 380 10.98 23.50 -13.03
C HIS A 380 12.28 22.91 -12.44
N ALA A 381 12.34 22.64 -11.13
CA ALA A 381 13.54 22.13 -10.45
C ALA A 381 13.51 20.62 -10.17
N GLN A 382 12.54 19.87 -10.73
CA GLN A 382 12.35 18.46 -10.44
C GLN A 382 13.48 17.58 -11.01
N LYS A 383 14.29 17.02 -10.12
CA LYS A 383 15.32 16.05 -10.47
C LYS A 383 14.68 14.70 -10.77
N SER A 384 15.22 13.99 -11.77
CA SER A 384 14.82 12.60 -12.02
C SER A 384 15.44 11.68 -10.98
N VAL A 385 14.68 10.68 -10.56
CA VAL A 385 15.15 9.58 -9.69
C VAL A 385 16.20 8.78 -10.44
N GLN A 386 17.40 8.70 -9.87
CA GLN A 386 18.61 8.18 -10.51
C GLN A 386 18.70 6.64 -10.47
N HIS A 387 17.61 5.95 -10.81
CA HIS A 387 17.51 4.49 -10.79
C HIS A 387 18.41 3.79 -11.82
N ASN A 388 18.85 4.49 -12.86
CA ASN A 388 19.80 3.99 -13.86
C ASN A 388 21.24 4.48 -13.61
N SER A 389 21.51 5.11 -12.46
CA SER A 389 22.89 5.49 -12.13
C SER A 389 23.77 4.25 -12.00
N PRO A 390 25.07 4.34 -12.30
CA PRO A 390 25.98 3.19 -12.19
C PRO A 390 25.93 2.53 -10.81
N GLN A 391 25.80 3.34 -9.75
CA GLN A 391 25.73 2.84 -8.38
C GLN A 391 24.44 2.05 -8.11
N THR A 392 23.27 2.57 -8.52
CA THR A 392 22.00 1.87 -8.34
C THR A 392 21.89 0.63 -9.23
N ALA A 393 22.37 0.72 -10.48
CA ALA A 393 22.38 -0.42 -11.41
C ALA A 393 23.28 -1.55 -10.90
N GLN A 394 24.50 -1.24 -10.43
CA GLN A 394 25.39 -2.23 -9.82
C GLN A 394 24.77 -2.88 -8.58
N LEU A 395 24.01 -2.12 -7.78
CA LEU A 395 23.29 -2.68 -6.63
C LEU A 395 22.24 -3.69 -7.08
N ALA A 396 21.46 -3.38 -8.12
CA ALA A 396 20.47 -4.28 -8.70
C ALA A 396 21.11 -5.53 -9.32
N GLU A 397 22.31 -5.44 -9.91
CA GLU A 397 23.01 -6.59 -10.49
C GLU A 397 23.51 -7.60 -9.43
N ARG A 398 23.89 -7.12 -8.24
CA ARG A 398 24.42 -7.98 -7.15
C ARG A 398 23.45 -9.07 -6.69
N VAL A 399 22.14 -8.85 -6.83
CA VAL A 399 21.13 -9.85 -6.43
C VAL A 399 21.27 -11.18 -7.19
N SER A 400 21.92 -11.15 -8.36
CA SER A 400 22.22 -12.35 -9.14
C SER A 400 23.17 -13.33 -8.45
N GLY A 401 23.91 -12.89 -7.42
CA GLY A 401 24.79 -13.74 -6.60
C GLY A 401 24.03 -14.68 -5.66
N TRP A 402 22.75 -14.46 -5.44
CA TRP A 402 21.93 -15.26 -4.52
C TRP A 402 21.10 -16.31 -5.26
N ASN A 403 21.49 -17.57 -5.15
CA ASN A 403 20.70 -18.70 -5.62
C ASN A 403 20.87 -19.93 -4.69
N VAL A 404 20.46 -19.76 -3.43
CA VAL A 404 20.63 -20.76 -2.36
C VAL A 404 19.54 -21.82 -2.47
N MET A 405 19.93 -23.06 -2.75
CA MET A 405 19.01 -24.19 -2.92
C MET A 405 18.35 -24.63 -1.60
N TYR A 406 17.18 -25.28 -1.71
CA TYR A 406 16.41 -25.76 -0.57
C TYR A 406 17.17 -26.67 0.38
N SER A 407 18.10 -27.50 -0.11
CA SER A 407 18.91 -28.37 0.76
C SER A 407 19.68 -27.58 1.82
N ILE A 408 20.21 -26.41 1.45
CA ILE A 408 20.94 -25.53 2.37
C ILE A 408 19.97 -24.85 3.32
N VAL A 409 18.80 -24.41 2.82
CA VAL A 409 17.74 -23.80 3.64
C VAL A 409 17.21 -24.78 4.68
N GLU A 410 16.98 -26.04 4.30
CA GLU A 410 16.53 -27.12 5.18
C GLU A 410 17.57 -27.47 6.25
N GLU A 411 18.84 -27.53 5.88
CA GLU A 411 19.94 -27.69 6.84
C GLU A 411 19.99 -26.53 7.84
N GLU A 412 19.75 -25.30 7.41
CA GLU A 412 19.72 -24.13 8.28
C GLU A 412 18.52 -24.09 9.21
N LEU A 413 17.33 -24.46 8.72
CA LEU A 413 16.14 -24.66 9.55
C LEU A 413 16.44 -25.66 10.68
N ARG A 414 17.05 -26.79 10.34
CA ARG A 414 17.43 -27.82 11.32
C ARG A 414 18.51 -27.33 12.29
N ARG A 415 19.57 -26.70 11.80
CA ARG A 415 20.70 -26.21 12.61
C ARG A 415 20.26 -25.13 13.60
N GLN A 416 19.33 -24.27 13.19
CA GLN A 416 18.85 -23.16 14.01
C GLN A 416 17.61 -23.52 14.83
N ASN A 417 17.07 -24.75 14.70
CA ASN A 417 15.80 -25.17 15.28
C ASN A 417 14.66 -24.20 14.96
N SER A 418 14.57 -23.79 13.69
CA SER A 418 13.57 -22.86 13.18
C SER A 418 12.54 -23.59 12.30
N SER A 419 11.32 -23.08 12.32
CA SER A 419 10.21 -23.48 11.43
C SER A 419 9.79 -22.36 10.47
N THR A 420 10.47 -21.21 10.52
CA THR A 420 10.12 -19.99 9.78
C THR A 420 11.29 -19.51 8.92
N ILE A 421 10.96 -18.88 7.79
CA ILE A 421 11.92 -18.21 6.91
C ILE A 421 11.85 -16.71 7.18
N ASP A 422 12.80 -16.18 7.94
CA ASP A 422 12.79 -14.81 8.44
C ASP A 422 14.20 -14.19 8.46
N PHE A 423 14.35 -12.99 9.04
CA PHE A 423 15.65 -12.34 9.17
C PHE A 423 16.59 -13.13 10.09
N SER A 424 16.08 -13.72 11.16
CA SER A 424 16.86 -14.54 12.11
C SER A 424 17.53 -15.73 11.41
N LEU A 425 16.77 -16.51 10.65
CA LEU A 425 17.27 -17.64 9.86
C LEU A 425 18.31 -17.17 8.84
N CYS A 426 17.99 -16.12 8.06
CA CYS A 426 18.84 -15.64 6.97
C CYS A 426 20.17 -15.05 7.48
N LEU A 427 20.14 -14.29 8.58
CA LEU A 427 21.34 -13.78 9.23
C LEU A 427 22.12 -14.90 9.92
N GLY A 428 21.44 -15.88 10.51
CA GLY A 428 22.07 -17.06 11.09
C GLY A 428 22.82 -17.90 10.07
N ALA A 429 22.31 -18.02 8.85
CA ALA A 429 22.95 -18.73 7.73
C ALA A 429 24.19 -18.02 7.18
N THR A 430 24.42 -16.76 7.58
CA THR A 430 25.53 -15.91 7.11
C THR A 430 26.40 -15.39 8.26
N ALA A 431 26.19 -15.90 9.48
CA ALA A 431 26.78 -15.37 10.72
C ALA A 431 28.30 -15.58 10.84
N THR A 432 28.87 -16.52 10.09
CA THR A 432 30.33 -16.76 10.03
C THR A 432 30.76 -16.90 8.58
N GLU A 433 32.04 -16.71 8.29
CA GLU A 433 32.58 -16.87 6.92
C GLU A 433 32.32 -18.29 6.38
N ARG A 434 32.42 -19.32 7.22
CA ARG A 434 32.12 -20.70 6.85
C ARG A 434 30.65 -20.90 6.46
N LEU A 435 29.73 -20.27 7.19
CA LEU A 435 28.30 -20.35 6.89
C LEU A 435 27.96 -19.52 5.63
N ALA A 436 28.49 -18.31 5.52
CA ALA A 436 28.36 -17.46 4.34
C ALA A 436 28.92 -18.13 3.06
N ALA A 437 29.99 -18.91 3.16
CA ALA A 437 30.52 -19.65 2.03
C ALA A 437 29.54 -20.69 1.48
N ARG A 438 28.67 -21.27 2.32
CA ARG A 438 27.65 -22.24 1.88
C ARG A 438 26.56 -21.58 1.05
N THR A 439 26.24 -20.31 1.29
CA THR A 439 25.21 -19.59 0.54
C THR A 439 25.71 -19.08 -0.82
N LYS A 440 27.02 -19.16 -1.10
CA LYS A 440 27.59 -18.86 -2.41
C LYS A 440 27.54 -20.08 -3.32
N VAL A 441 26.37 -20.30 -3.92
CA VAL A 441 26.19 -21.36 -4.90
C VAL A 441 26.57 -20.83 -6.28
N LYS A 442 27.37 -21.58 -7.05
CA LYS A 442 27.62 -21.23 -8.47
C LYS A 442 26.29 -21.26 -9.21
N SER A 443 25.97 -20.20 -9.93
CA SER A 443 24.75 -20.14 -10.76
C SER A 443 24.74 -21.34 -11.71
N ASN A 444 23.81 -22.26 -11.49
CA ASN A 444 23.56 -23.40 -12.35
C ASN A 444 22.36 -23.04 -13.24
N PRO A 445 22.51 -22.95 -14.56
CA PRO A 445 21.40 -22.66 -15.48
C PRO A 445 20.24 -23.65 -15.42
N GLN A 446 20.44 -24.84 -14.84
CA GLN A 446 19.39 -25.84 -14.59
C GLN A 446 18.86 -25.86 -13.14
N GLY A 447 19.50 -25.16 -12.21
CA GLY A 447 19.15 -25.13 -10.80
C GLY A 447 18.17 -24.02 -10.47
N HIS A 448 16.91 -24.18 -10.89
CA HIS A 448 15.84 -23.26 -10.54
C HIS A 448 15.38 -23.49 -9.09
N LEU A 449 15.10 -22.41 -8.36
CA LEU A 449 14.42 -22.48 -7.08
C LEU A 449 12.97 -22.94 -7.30
N GLU A 450 12.57 -24.01 -6.62
CA GLU A 450 11.26 -24.65 -6.82
C GLU A 450 10.33 -24.44 -5.62
N LYS A 451 10.83 -24.61 -4.40
CA LYS A 451 10.01 -24.54 -3.19
C LYS A 451 9.79 -23.10 -2.74
N LYS A 452 8.66 -22.86 -2.10
CA LYS A 452 8.30 -21.55 -1.53
C LYS A 452 9.38 -21.03 -0.58
N ASP A 453 9.85 -21.88 0.33
CA ASP A 453 10.74 -21.47 1.42
C ASP A 453 12.13 -21.03 0.92
N GLU A 454 12.69 -21.70 -0.09
CA GLU A 454 13.96 -21.26 -0.70
C GLU A 454 13.78 -19.97 -1.50
N ILE A 455 12.63 -19.75 -2.13
CA ILE A 455 12.31 -18.48 -2.79
C ILE A 455 12.25 -17.35 -1.75
N VAL A 456 11.49 -17.54 -0.67
CA VAL A 456 11.36 -16.52 0.40
C VAL A 456 12.73 -16.21 1.01
N ALA A 457 13.55 -17.23 1.28
CA ALA A 457 14.89 -17.04 1.84
C ALA A 457 15.80 -16.25 0.88
N ASN A 458 15.80 -16.59 -0.42
CA ASN A 458 16.57 -15.85 -1.43
C ASN A 458 16.09 -14.41 -1.59
N VAL A 459 14.78 -14.15 -1.51
CA VAL A 459 14.27 -12.77 -1.52
C VAL A 459 14.77 -11.98 -0.30
N ILE A 460 14.76 -12.57 0.89
CA ILE A 460 15.25 -11.91 2.11
C ILE A 460 16.76 -11.65 2.01
N TRP A 461 17.58 -12.61 1.56
CA TRP A 461 19.02 -12.39 1.41
C TRP A 461 19.34 -11.31 0.37
N ARG A 462 18.70 -11.35 -0.80
CA ARG A 462 18.83 -10.31 -1.83
C ARG A 462 18.45 -8.95 -1.25
N PHE A 463 17.34 -8.86 -0.53
CA PHE A 463 16.91 -7.62 0.14
C PHE A 463 17.93 -7.12 1.16
N LEU A 464 18.48 -8.00 2.01
CA LEU A 464 19.50 -7.65 2.99
C LEU A 464 20.77 -7.13 2.31
N GLU A 465 21.20 -7.69 1.18
CA GLU A 465 22.33 -7.14 0.42
C GLU A 465 21.99 -5.79 -0.22
N LEU A 466 20.82 -5.66 -0.86
CA LEU A 466 20.34 -4.40 -1.46
C LEU A 466 20.30 -3.25 -0.46
N ARG A 467 20.04 -3.54 0.82
CA ARG A 467 20.02 -2.56 1.90
C ARG A 467 21.35 -2.41 2.66
N GLY A 468 22.38 -3.14 2.25
CA GLY A 468 23.73 -3.07 2.82
C GLY A 468 23.86 -3.73 4.20
N PHE A 469 22.93 -4.60 4.57
CA PHE A 469 23.07 -5.47 5.75
C PHE A 469 24.03 -6.61 5.44
N LEU A 470 23.94 -7.20 4.24
CA LEU A 470 24.92 -8.17 3.77
C LEU A 470 25.86 -7.54 2.76
N LEU A 471 27.11 -7.98 2.80
CA LEU A 471 28.11 -7.67 1.78
C LEU A 471 27.98 -8.66 0.62
N ASN A 472 28.55 -8.33 -0.54
CA ASN A 472 28.65 -9.25 -1.70
C ASN A 472 29.42 -10.55 -1.38
N THR A 473 30.16 -10.55 -0.27
CA THR A 473 30.78 -11.75 0.29
C THR A 473 29.81 -12.65 1.08
N HIS A 474 28.52 -12.33 1.11
CA HIS A 474 27.47 -12.96 1.92
C HIS A 474 27.73 -12.88 3.43
N THR A 475 28.64 -12.01 3.87
CA THR A 475 28.98 -11.80 5.28
C THR A 475 28.28 -10.55 5.82
N HIS A 476 28.18 -10.45 7.15
CA HIS A 476 27.49 -9.35 7.81
C HIS A 476 28.27 -8.03 7.72
N SER A 477 27.56 -6.95 7.35
CA SER A 477 28.00 -5.58 7.61
C SER A 477 27.82 -5.23 9.10
N PRO A 478 28.27 -4.05 9.58
CA PRO A 478 28.01 -3.61 10.95
C PRO A 478 26.53 -3.63 11.34
N LEU A 479 25.62 -3.27 10.42
CA LEU A 479 24.17 -3.28 10.67
C LEU A 479 23.64 -4.69 10.83
N ALA A 480 24.05 -5.64 9.98
CA ALA A 480 23.65 -7.04 10.13
C ALA A 480 24.20 -7.65 11.42
N ARG A 481 25.44 -7.34 11.80
CA ARG A 481 26.00 -7.81 13.09
C ARG A 481 25.21 -7.27 14.27
N ALA A 482 24.86 -5.98 14.26
CA ALA A 482 24.02 -5.38 15.28
C ALA A 482 22.65 -6.07 15.36
N MET A 483 21.97 -6.25 14.22
CA MET A 483 20.68 -6.94 14.15
C MET A 483 20.78 -8.39 14.64
N TYR A 484 21.75 -9.16 14.15
CA TYR A 484 21.94 -10.56 14.52
C TYR A 484 22.22 -10.73 16.02
N THR A 485 23.05 -9.86 16.58
CA THR A 485 23.39 -9.87 18.01
C THR A 485 22.15 -9.54 18.85
N ALA A 486 21.39 -8.51 18.47
CA ALA A 486 20.15 -8.15 19.15
C ALA A 486 19.11 -9.28 19.07
N ILE A 487 18.94 -9.92 17.90
CA ILE A 487 18.05 -11.08 17.74
C ILE A 487 18.41 -12.20 18.71
N LYS A 488 19.71 -12.55 18.81
CA LYS A 488 20.19 -13.63 19.67
C LYS A 488 20.08 -13.30 21.16
N GLN A 489 20.39 -12.07 21.54
CA GLN A 489 20.34 -11.64 22.94
C GLN A 489 18.91 -11.50 23.45
N ALA A 490 18.01 -10.86 22.69
CA ALA A 490 16.62 -10.69 23.09
C ALA A 490 15.75 -11.93 22.87
N ARG A 491 16.26 -12.97 22.20
CA ARG A 491 15.47 -14.14 21.76
C ARG A 491 14.18 -13.69 21.07
N VAL A 492 14.30 -12.68 20.20
CA VAL A 492 13.14 -12.05 19.56
C VAL A 492 12.32 -13.09 18.82
N ASN A 493 11.01 -13.08 19.05
CA ASN A 493 10.08 -13.78 18.19
C ASN A 493 9.82 -12.95 16.91
N ASP A 494 9.04 -13.52 16.00
CA ASP A 494 8.71 -12.91 14.70
C ASP A 494 8.10 -11.50 14.82
N LYS A 495 7.42 -11.19 15.94
CA LYS A 495 6.78 -9.88 16.20
C LYS A 495 7.78 -8.73 16.23
N PHE A 496 9.04 -8.98 16.62
CA PHE A 496 10.04 -7.94 16.88
C PHE A 496 11.14 -7.85 15.82
N GLN A 497 11.22 -8.79 14.88
CA GLN A 497 12.25 -8.76 13.83
C GLN A 497 12.07 -7.57 12.87
N ASP A 498 10.84 -7.31 12.42
CA ASP A 498 10.50 -6.16 11.58
C ASP A 498 10.76 -4.81 12.29
N PRO A 499 10.26 -4.58 13.52
CA PRO A 499 10.60 -3.39 14.30
C PRO A 499 12.11 -3.19 14.48
N LEU A 500 12.86 -4.26 14.77
CA LEU A 500 14.32 -4.16 14.93
C LEU A 500 15.02 -3.74 13.63
N TYR A 501 14.59 -4.27 12.49
CA TYR A 501 15.10 -3.84 11.19
C TYR A 501 14.80 -2.35 10.94
N LEU A 502 13.55 -1.94 11.18
CA LEU A 502 13.11 -0.55 11.03
C LEU A 502 13.88 0.39 11.96
N PHE A 503 14.11 0.00 13.21
CA PHE A 503 14.91 0.75 14.17
C PHE A 503 16.30 1.06 13.60
N LEU A 504 17.01 0.05 13.09
CA LEU A 504 18.36 0.22 12.54
C LEU A 504 18.39 1.12 11.29
N GLU A 505 17.38 1.01 10.42
CA GLU A 505 17.22 1.90 9.27
C GLU A 505 16.92 3.35 9.68
N LEU A 506 16.07 3.57 10.69
CA LEU A 506 15.73 4.89 11.21
C LEU A 506 16.91 5.54 11.95
N VAL A 507 17.71 4.74 12.67
CA VAL A 507 19.00 5.18 13.25
C VAL A 507 19.98 5.56 12.14
N ARG A 508 20.13 4.73 11.10
CA ARG A 508 20.99 5.04 9.95
C ARG A 508 20.56 6.33 9.24
N ALA A 509 19.26 6.58 9.15
CA ALA A 509 18.71 7.80 8.57
C ALA A 509 18.79 9.02 9.50
N GLY A 510 19.19 8.84 10.76
CA GLY A 510 19.32 9.92 11.74
C GLY A 510 17.97 10.46 12.24
N VAL A 511 16.89 9.67 12.16
CA VAL A 511 15.53 10.08 12.57
C VAL A 511 15.01 9.31 13.79
N MET A 512 15.83 8.44 14.37
CA MET A 512 15.55 7.77 15.65
C MET A 512 16.31 8.49 16.78
N HIS A 513 15.69 9.48 17.39
CA HIS A 513 16.26 10.28 18.50
C HIS A 513 15.16 10.84 19.41
N GLY A 514 15.54 11.47 20.52
CA GLY A 514 14.63 12.14 21.48
C GLY A 514 14.32 13.61 21.17
N HIS A 515 15.05 14.24 20.24
CA HIS A 515 14.88 15.67 19.93
C HIS A 515 13.53 16.02 19.29
N LEU A 516 13.07 17.25 19.56
CA LEU A 516 11.89 17.86 18.94
C LEU A 516 12.08 18.03 17.43
N TRP A 517 11.00 17.86 16.67
CA TRP A 517 11.02 18.07 15.23
C TRP A 517 10.90 19.56 14.89
N SER A 518 11.77 20.06 14.01
CA SER A 518 11.80 21.48 13.63
C SER A 518 11.81 22.43 14.85
N SER A 519 12.48 22.01 15.94
CA SER A 519 12.56 22.71 17.23
C SER A 519 11.20 23.08 17.83
N ARG A 520 10.15 22.31 17.52
CA ARG A 520 8.77 22.54 17.98
C ARG A 520 8.27 21.32 18.74
N ALA A 521 7.68 21.55 19.91
CA ALA A 521 6.92 20.52 20.62
C ALA A 521 5.51 20.40 20.02
N PHE A 522 5.09 19.17 19.73
CA PHE A 522 3.72 18.87 19.35
C PHE A 522 2.93 18.32 20.54
N SER A 523 1.60 18.36 20.45
CA SER A 523 0.71 17.84 21.48
C SER A 523 0.87 16.32 21.69
N GLY A 524 0.68 15.89 22.95
CA GLY A 524 0.78 14.49 23.36
C GLY A 524 2.21 13.95 23.50
N GLY A 525 3.20 14.82 23.71
CA GLY A 525 4.53 14.45 24.21
C GLY A 525 4.57 14.27 25.75
N PRO A 526 5.76 14.03 26.33
CA PRO A 526 5.97 13.89 27.77
C PRO A 526 5.47 15.08 28.60
N SER A 527 4.76 14.81 29.68
CA SER A 527 4.17 15.85 30.52
C SER A 527 5.11 16.33 31.62
N PHE A 528 5.92 15.43 32.20
CA PHE A 528 6.74 15.71 33.39
C PHE A 528 8.25 15.61 33.11
N GLY A 529 9.06 16.05 34.08
CA GLY A 529 10.53 15.99 34.03
C GLY A 529 11.21 17.21 33.40
N THR A 530 12.54 17.22 33.49
CA THR A 530 13.45 18.17 32.83
C THR A 530 13.46 17.97 31.30
N ASP A 531 14.00 18.93 30.54
CA ASP A 531 14.07 18.83 29.08
C ASP A 531 14.86 17.59 28.62
N ASP A 532 15.92 17.22 29.33
CA ASP A 532 16.70 16.00 29.07
C ASP A 532 15.88 14.73 29.34
N GLU A 533 15.11 14.70 30.44
CA GLU A 533 14.23 13.58 30.77
C GLU A 533 13.10 13.44 29.75
N LYS A 534 12.50 14.56 29.32
CA LYS A 534 11.48 14.58 28.26
C LYS A 534 12.05 14.09 26.93
N SER A 535 13.27 14.50 26.58
CA SER A 535 13.97 13.99 25.39
C SER A 535 14.19 12.47 25.47
N CYS A 536 14.60 11.94 26.62
CA CYS A 536 14.75 10.50 26.83
C CYS A 536 13.40 9.78 26.71
N MET A 537 12.35 10.32 27.31
CA MET A 537 10.99 9.76 27.24
C MET A 537 10.44 9.77 25.81
N LEU A 538 10.68 10.84 25.04
CA LEU A 538 10.34 10.90 23.61
C LEU A 538 11.02 9.79 22.82
N LEU A 539 12.30 9.51 23.10
CA LEU A 539 13.00 8.40 22.47
C LEU A 539 12.32 7.06 22.80
N VAL A 540 12.00 6.80 24.07
CA VAL A 540 11.27 5.58 24.48
C VAL A 540 9.93 5.46 23.76
N MET A 541 9.13 6.54 23.74
CA MET A 541 7.84 6.57 23.05
C MET A 541 7.99 6.26 21.55
N ARG A 542 9.01 6.81 20.88
CA ARG A 542 9.29 6.56 19.45
C ARG A 542 9.73 5.11 19.21
N VAL A 543 10.62 4.56 20.04
CA VAL A 543 11.04 3.14 19.95
C VAL A 543 9.86 2.18 20.15
N LEU A 544 8.94 2.47 21.07
CA LEU A 544 7.79 1.59 21.26
C LEU A 544 6.73 1.76 20.17
N SER A 545 6.61 2.95 19.58
CA SER A 545 5.66 3.19 18.48
C SER A 545 5.98 2.43 17.18
N ILE A 546 7.18 1.86 17.02
CA ILE A 546 7.49 0.97 15.90
C ILE A 546 7.10 -0.49 16.16
N VAL A 547 6.72 -0.83 17.40
CA VAL A 547 6.33 -2.18 17.82
C VAL A 547 4.81 -2.35 17.68
N PRO A 548 4.31 -3.45 17.11
CA PRO A 548 2.87 -3.67 17.00
C PRO A 548 2.23 -3.93 18.37
N LEU A 549 1.11 -3.26 18.61
CA LEU A 549 0.23 -3.48 19.76
C LEU A 549 -1.02 -4.26 19.34
N ASN A 550 -1.55 -5.09 20.25
CA ASN A 550 -2.75 -5.89 19.98
C ASN A 550 -4.01 -5.12 20.35
N PHE A 551 -4.94 -4.97 19.40
CA PHE A 551 -6.17 -4.20 19.60
C PHE A 551 -7.42 -5.07 19.61
N MET A 552 -8.43 -4.60 20.33
CA MET A 552 -9.82 -4.99 20.14
C MET A 552 -10.33 -4.37 18.82
N PRO A 553 -11.26 -5.03 18.12
CA PRO A 553 -11.79 -4.60 16.83
C PRO A 553 -12.83 -3.47 16.98
N GLN A 554 -12.41 -2.37 17.60
CA GLN A 554 -13.22 -1.19 17.85
C GLN A 554 -12.48 0.08 17.46
N ALA A 555 -13.18 1.22 17.46
CA ALA A 555 -12.54 2.50 17.22
C ALA A 555 -11.59 2.86 18.37
N TRP A 556 -10.50 3.56 18.05
CA TRP A 556 -9.58 4.09 19.06
C TRP A 556 -10.28 5.14 19.93
N SER A 557 -10.13 5.00 21.25
CA SER A 557 -10.77 5.86 22.27
C SER A 557 -9.80 6.43 23.31
N ALA A 558 -8.51 6.09 23.23
CA ALA A 558 -7.50 6.57 24.15
C ALA A 558 -6.90 7.91 23.68
N PRO A 559 -6.06 8.59 24.49
CA PRO A 559 -5.46 9.87 24.12
C PRO A 559 -4.69 9.82 22.79
N LEU A 560 -4.57 10.97 22.14
CA LEU A 560 -3.84 11.12 20.87
C LEU A 560 -2.47 11.78 21.12
N SER A 561 -1.53 11.50 20.22
CA SER A 561 -0.21 12.13 20.23
C SER A 561 0.16 12.57 18.83
N ARG A 562 0.11 13.90 18.60
CA ARG A 562 0.58 14.51 17.36
C ARG A 562 2.09 14.33 17.22
N GLU A 563 2.81 14.40 18.34
CA GLU A 563 4.25 14.14 18.42
C GLU A 563 4.62 12.76 17.85
N LEU A 564 3.89 11.70 18.24
CA LEU A 564 4.09 10.36 17.68
C LEU A 564 3.52 10.20 16.27
N LEU A 565 2.48 10.95 15.89
CA LEU A 565 1.96 10.91 14.53
C LEU A 565 2.99 11.45 13.53
N VAL A 566 3.72 12.51 13.88
CA VAL A 566 4.85 13.02 13.09
C VAL A 566 5.90 11.93 12.89
N PHE A 567 6.30 11.24 13.97
CA PHE A 567 7.26 10.13 13.87
C PHE A 567 6.71 8.94 13.06
N ASN A 568 5.42 8.62 13.19
CA ASN A 568 4.74 7.56 12.42
C ASN A 568 4.86 7.79 10.90
N SER A 569 4.90 9.03 10.43
CA SER A 569 5.09 9.35 9.01
C SER A 569 6.43 8.85 8.47
N PHE A 570 7.51 8.93 9.25
CA PHE A 570 8.82 8.35 8.90
C PHE A 570 8.74 6.83 8.80
N VAL A 571 8.19 6.20 9.85
CA VAL A 571 8.04 4.75 9.96
C VAL A 571 7.22 4.21 8.78
N ARG A 572 6.06 4.80 8.52
CA ARG A 572 5.16 4.38 7.43
C ARG A 572 5.82 4.51 6.06
N SER A 573 6.50 5.62 5.81
CA SER A 573 7.18 5.86 4.52
C SER A 573 8.29 4.84 4.28
N LEU A 574 9.07 4.52 5.31
CA LEU A 574 10.13 3.52 5.26
C LEU A 574 9.56 2.12 5.06
N THR A 575 8.62 1.69 5.90
CA THR A 575 8.00 0.36 5.85
C THR A 575 7.42 0.08 4.47
N ARG A 576 6.66 1.02 3.89
CA ARG A 576 6.08 0.88 2.54
C ARG A 576 7.14 0.76 1.45
N ALA A 577 8.20 1.54 1.54
CA ALA A 577 9.27 1.51 0.54
C ALA A 577 10.08 0.20 0.61
N LEU A 578 10.41 -0.26 1.81
CA LEU A 578 11.09 -1.56 2.02
C LEU A 578 10.21 -2.72 1.58
N ARG A 579 8.91 -2.67 1.89
CA ARG A 579 7.95 -3.68 1.43
C ARG A 579 7.86 -3.76 -0.08
N THR A 580 7.80 -2.60 -0.75
CA THR A 580 7.81 -2.52 -2.21
C THR A 580 9.10 -3.12 -2.79
N LEU A 581 10.25 -2.86 -2.16
CA LEU A 581 11.53 -3.41 -2.58
C LEU A 581 11.56 -4.95 -2.49
N LEU A 582 11.01 -5.56 -1.42
CA LEU A 582 10.89 -7.02 -1.29
C LEU A 582 10.02 -7.65 -2.37
N GLU A 583 8.85 -7.06 -2.63
CA GLU A 583 7.92 -7.54 -3.66
C GLU A 583 8.57 -7.48 -5.06
N VAL A 584 9.27 -6.39 -5.35
CA VAL A 584 10.01 -6.22 -6.61
C VAL A 584 11.22 -7.17 -6.69
N THR A 585 11.87 -7.48 -5.56
CA THR A 585 12.95 -8.47 -5.53
C THR A 585 12.43 -9.87 -5.90
N SER A 586 11.21 -10.21 -5.46
CA SER A 586 10.52 -11.45 -5.85
C SER A 586 10.19 -11.48 -7.34
N LEU A 587 9.65 -10.37 -7.87
CA LEU A 587 9.40 -10.21 -9.30
C LEU A 587 10.69 -10.37 -10.12
N ASN A 588 11.77 -9.68 -9.72
CA ASN A 588 13.06 -9.73 -10.38
C ASN A 588 13.60 -11.17 -10.44
N MET A 589 13.53 -11.91 -9.33
CA MET A 589 13.98 -13.30 -9.28
C MET A 589 13.23 -14.22 -10.25
N LEU A 590 11.91 -14.08 -10.37
CA LEU A 590 11.10 -14.88 -11.30
C LEU A 590 11.38 -14.53 -12.76
N LEU A 591 11.48 -13.24 -13.09
CA LEU A 591 11.75 -12.79 -14.47
C LEU A 591 13.17 -13.11 -14.95
N ARG A 592 14.13 -13.22 -14.01
CA ARG A 592 15.48 -13.73 -14.29
C ARG A 592 15.52 -15.24 -14.56
N SER A 593 14.42 -15.95 -14.31
CA SER A 593 14.37 -17.41 -14.28
C SER A 593 15.22 -18.03 -13.18
N ASP A 594 15.53 -17.30 -12.11
CA ASP A 594 16.24 -17.89 -10.97
C ASP A 594 15.34 -18.88 -10.21
N ALA A 595 14.02 -18.72 -10.34
CA ALA A 595 12.99 -19.58 -9.77
C ALA A 595 12.02 -20.11 -10.85
N ARG A 596 11.39 -21.26 -10.58
CA ARG A 596 10.33 -21.81 -11.44
C ARG A 596 9.20 -20.79 -11.61
N ARG A 597 8.89 -20.42 -12.85
CA ARG A 597 7.88 -19.40 -13.21
C ARG A 597 6.42 -19.86 -13.05
N ASN A 598 6.11 -21.09 -13.47
CA ASN A 598 4.75 -21.63 -13.38
C ASN A 598 4.41 -22.03 -11.94
N ARG A 599 3.65 -21.19 -11.23
CA ARG A 599 3.35 -21.33 -9.80
C ARG A 599 1.92 -20.93 -9.47
N ASP A 600 1.36 -21.58 -8.46
CA ASP A 600 0.05 -21.31 -7.87
C ASP A 600 0.14 -20.69 -6.45
N ASP A 601 1.33 -20.70 -5.84
CA ASP A 601 1.63 -20.22 -4.48
C ASP A 601 2.17 -18.78 -4.43
N LEU A 602 1.98 -17.98 -5.49
CA LEU A 602 2.52 -16.60 -5.60
C LEU A 602 2.07 -15.67 -4.45
N LEU A 603 0.81 -15.78 -4.02
CA LEU A 603 0.32 -15.02 -2.87
C LEU A 603 0.96 -15.52 -1.55
N ASP A 604 1.19 -16.83 -1.43
CA ASP A 604 1.82 -17.40 -0.23
C ASP A 604 3.28 -16.94 -0.09
N ILE A 605 4.00 -16.80 -1.20
CA ILE A 605 5.32 -16.15 -1.23
C ILE A 605 5.18 -14.71 -0.71
N ALA A 606 4.30 -13.91 -1.30
CA ALA A 606 4.12 -12.51 -0.93
C ALA A 606 3.73 -12.33 0.54
N LEU A 607 2.87 -13.19 1.09
CA LEU A 607 2.44 -13.16 2.50
C LEU A 607 3.51 -13.64 3.49
N SER A 608 4.51 -14.38 3.03
CA SER A 608 5.64 -14.86 3.83
C SER A 608 6.77 -13.83 3.94
N LEU A 609 6.77 -12.79 3.10
CA LEU A 609 7.80 -11.74 3.12
C LEU A 609 7.59 -10.74 4.30
N PRO A 610 8.67 -10.12 4.83
CA PRO A 610 8.60 -9.08 5.87
C PRO A 610 7.76 -7.83 5.52
N PHE A 611 7.52 -6.98 6.53
CA PHE A 611 6.85 -5.68 6.47
C PHE A 611 5.38 -5.75 6.03
N GLN A 612 4.64 -6.69 6.61
CA GLN A 612 3.24 -6.95 6.25
C GLN A 612 2.25 -5.95 6.85
N THR A 613 2.58 -5.37 8.00
CA THR A 613 1.65 -4.57 8.81
C THR A 613 2.21 -3.19 9.09
N GLU A 614 1.33 -2.19 9.07
CA GLU A 614 1.66 -0.83 9.51
C GLU A 614 1.25 -0.66 10.97
N VAL A 615 2.19 -0.18 11.77
CA VAL A 615 1.95 0.15 13.18
C VAL A 615 1.29 1.52 13.30
N ASN A 616 0.47 1.67 14.34
CA ASN A 616 -0.10 2.96 14.74
C ASN A 616 0.72 3.54 15.91
N THR A 617 0.35 4.72 16.38
CA THR A 617 1.03 5.38 17.52
C THR A 617 0.72 4.76 18.88
N GLY A 618 -0.19 3.77 18.95
CA GLY A 618 -0.83 3.32 20.19
C GLY A 618 0.12 2.82 21.26
N PHE A 619 1.16 2.05 20.91
CA PHE A 619 2.11 1.55 21.91
C PHE A 619 2.98 2.67 22.50
N GLY A 620 3.41 3.63 21.67
CA GLY A 620 4.12 4.79 22.18
C GLY A 620 3.25 5.65 23.12
N VAL A 621 1.95 5.78 22.83
CA VAL A 621 1.00 6.47 23.72
C VAL A 621 0.76 5.68 25.01
N LEU A 622 0.66 4.36 24.96
CA LEU A 622 0.56 3.50 26.14
C LEU A 622 1.76 3.70 27.07
N ALA A 623 2.97 3.67 26.52
CA ALA A 623 4.20 3.92 27.27
C ALA A 623 4.25 5.33 27.87
N LYS A 624 3.78 6.33 27.11
CA LYS A 624 3.66 7.72 27.58
C LYS A 624 2.77 7.80 28.82
N VAL A 625 1.56 7.22 28.75
CA VAL A 625 0.60 7.25 29.85
C VAL A 625 1.17 6.54 31.09
N TYR A 626 1.79 5.38 30.91
CA TYR A 626 2.43 4.65 32.01
C TYR A 626 3.53 5.48 32.71
N LEU A 627 4.48 6.01 31.93
CA LEU A 627 5.62 6.77 32.46
C LEU A 627 5.21 8.10 33.10
N ASP A 628 4.25 8.81 32.51
CA ASP A 628 3.72 10.04 33.09
C ASP A 628 2.94 9.75 34.38
N ALA A 629 2.12 8.70 34.41
CA ALA A 629 1.40 8.29 35.61
C ALA A 629 2.38 7.93 36.73
N LEU A 630 3.40 7.12 36.43
CA LEU A 630 4.42 6.72 37.39
C LEU A 630 5.18 7.93 37.94
N THR A 631 5.57 8.86 37.07
CA THR A 631 6.26 10.10 37.48
C THR A 631 5.36 10.99 38.32
N HIS A 632 4.08 11.11 37.98
CA HIS A 632 3.11 11.90 38.72
C HIS A 632 2.87 11.32 40.12
N ILE A 633 2.67 10.00 40.24
CA ILE A 633 2.48 9.31 41.52
C ILE A 633 3.73 9.43 42.38
N ASN A 634 4.92 9.39 41.76
CA ASN A 634 6.20 9.62 42.43
C ASN A 634 6.53 11.12 42.59
N HIS A 635 5.53 11.93 42.95
CA HIS A 635 5.65 13.36 43.27
C HIS A 635 6.30 14.23 42.19
N GLY A 636 6.10 13.88 40.92
CA GLY A 636 6.68 14.59 39.78
C GLY A 636 8.16 14.28 39.52
N ALA A 637 8.75 13.35 40.27
CA ALA A 637 10.11 12.87 40.07
C ALA A 637 10.10 11.51 39.37
N ARG A 638 11.04 11.28 38.45
CA ARG A 638 11.18 9.94 37.85
C ARG A 638 11.61 8.93 38.91
N VAL A 639 11.13 7.71 38.78
CA VAL A 639 11.65 6.57 39.53
C VAL A 639 13.12 6.36 39.11
N ARG A 640 14.01 6.16 40.08
CA ARG A 640 15.45 5.88 39.84
C ARG A 640 15.90 4.54 40.40
N ASP A 641 15.18 4.05 41.40
CA ASP A 641 15.37 2.73 41.99
C ASP A 641 14.02 2.01 41.97
N PRO A 642 13.87 0.94 41.18
CA PRO A 642 12.62 0.19 41.09
C PRO A 642 12.25 -0.54 42.38
N TYR A 643 13.16 -0.65 43.34
CA TYR A 643 12.96 -1.31 44.64
C TYR A 643 12.80 -0.33 45.80
N ALA A 644 12.79 0.98 45.54
CA ALA A 644 12.55 1.97 46.58
C ALA A 644 11.13 1.85 47.17
N GLU A 645 10.99 2.28 48.42
CA GLU A 645 9.71 2.26 49.14
C GLU A 645 8.63 3.02 48.35
N GLY A 646 7.43 2.41 48.25
CA GLY A 646 6.29 2.98 47.51
C GLY A 646 6.34 2.83 45.99
N VAL A 647 7.48 2.50 45.37
CA VAL A 647 7.59 2.39 43.90
C VAL A 647 6.77 1.22 43.34
N ALA A 648 6.75 0.08 44.03
CA ALA A 648 5.95 -1.07 43.61
C ALA A 648 4.45 -0.74 43.57
N GLU A 649 3.96 -0.02 44.57
CA GLU A 649 2.57 0.45 44.62
C GLU A 649 2.30 1.50 43.54
N ALA A 650 3.21 2.46 43.33
CA ALA A 650 3.11 3.45 42.27
C ALA A 650 3.04 2.81 40.87
N LYS A 651 3.83 1.75 40.62
CA LYS A 651 3.78 0.96 39.38
C LYS A 651 2.43 0.27 39.20
N ALA A 652 1.90 -0.36 40.26
CA ALA A 652 0.62 -1.04 40.21
C ALA A 652 -0.52 -0.05 39.86
N VAL A 653 -0.54 1.11 40.50
CA VAL A 653 -1.51 2.18 40.21
C VAL A 653 -1.35 2.72 38.78
N ALA A 654 -0.12 2.94 38.31
CA ALA A 654 0.13 3.37 36.93
C ALA A 654 -0.34 2.33 35.89
N LEU A 655 -0.21 1.04 36.19
CA LEU A 655 -0.74 -0.05 35.36
C LEU A 655 -2.27 -0.10 35.36
N GLU A 656 -2.92 0.17 36.49
CA GLU A 656 -4.39 0.31 36.57
C GLU A 656 -4.89 1.47 35.70
N ILE A 657 -4.24 2.63 35.76
CA ILE A 657 -4.56 3.77 34.88
C ILE A 657 -4.46 3.38 33.40
N CYS A 658 -3.45 2.59 33.02
CA CYS A 658 -3.32 2.10 31.64
C CYS A 658 -4.48 1.17 31.25
N GLU A 659 -4.94 0.31 32.16
CA GLU A 659 -6.07 -0.59 31.89
C GLU A 659 -7.38 0.17 31.68
N GLU A 660 -7.65 1.17 32.52
CA GLU A 660 -8.84 2.02 32.41
C GLU A 660 -8.80 2.91 31.16
N THR A 661 -7.63 3.43 30.80
CA THR A 661 -7.47 4.34 29.66
C THR A 661 -7.57 3.62 28.31
N PHE A 662 -7.00 2.40 28.20
CA PHE A 662 -6.84 1.69 26.93
C PHE A 662 -7.80 0.51 26.77
N THR A 663 -9.11 0.75 26.91
CA THR A 663 -10.16 -0.28 26.76
C THR A 663 -10.18 -0.97 25.38
N GLY A 664 -9.63 -0.32 24.35
CA GLY A 664 -9.46 -0.88 23.00
C GLY A 664 -8.18 -1.70 22.78
N VAL A 665 -7.31 -1.83 23.78
CA VAL A 665 -6.07 -2.62 23.73
C VAL A 665 -6.30 -3.95 24.44
N LYS A 666 -5.77 -5.05 23.89
CA LYS A 666 -5.82 -6.36 24.54
C LYS A 666 -4.76 -6.43 25.63
N ASN A 667 -5.18 -6.66 26.88
CA ASN A 667 -4.30 -6.81 28.05
C ASN A 667 -3.22 -5.70 28.16
N PRO A 668 -3.60 -4.41 28.24
CA PRO A 668 -2.66 -3.30 28.24
C PRO A 668 -1.61 -3.39 29.36
N LYS A 669 -1.98 -3.88 30.55
CA LYS A 669 -1.05 -4.14 31.66
C LYS A 669 0.09 -5.08 31.25
N GLN A 670 -0.27 -6.22 30.66
CA GLN A 670 0.70 -7.23 30.20
C GLN A 670 1.59 -6.69 29.07
N GLU A 671 1.07 -5.85 28.18
CA GLU A 671 1.90 -5.25 27.12
C GLU A 671 2.95 -4.28 27.70
N VAL A 672 2.67 -3.58 28.80
CA VAL A 672 3.68 -2.77 29.53
C VAL A 672 4.62 -3.67 30.33
N GLU A 673 4.07 -4.63 31.06
CA GLU A 673 4.84 -5.57 31.88
C GLU A 673 5.78 -6.44 31.05
N HIS A 674 5.41 -6.88 29.84
CA HIS A 674 6.33 -7.61 28.95
C HIS A 674 7.55 -6.78 28.50
N VAL A 675 7.45 -5.45 28.54
CA VAL A 675 8.60 -4.57 28.32
C VAL A 675 9.42 -4.42 29.60
N ASN A 676 8.81 -4.64 30.77
CA ASN A 676 9.44 -4.58 32.10
C ASN A 676 9.81 -5.95 32.71
N SER A 677 9.42 -7.06 32.08
CA SER A 677 9.49 -8.39 32.70
C SER A 677 10.90 -8.94 32.61
N ASP A 678 11.62 -8.74 33.70
CA ASP A 678 12.71 -9.57 34.15
C ASP A 678 12.32 -10.12 35.53
N GLU A 679 11.38 -11.06 35.56
CA GLU A 679 11.13 -11.88 36.75
C GLU A 679 10.96 -13.35 36.34
N THR A 680 11.91 -14.17 36.80
CA THR A 680 11.95 -15.66 36.75
C THR A 680 12.50 -16.33 35.48
N ALA A 681 13.76 -16.08 35.15
CA ALA A 681 14.63 -17.13 34.62
C ALA A 681 16.05 -16.99 35.18
N SER A 682 16.35 -17.70 36.27
CA SER A 682 17.71 -17.93 36.71
C SER A 682 18.50 -18.61 35.60
N PHE A 683 19.46 -17.89 34.99
CA PHE A 683 20.84 -18.31 34.67
C PHE A 683 21.38 -17.44 33.52
N GLY A 684 22.33 -16.55 33.87
CA GLY A 684 23.39 -16.10 32.97
C GLY A 684 23.05 -14.98 31.98
N GLY A 685 22.95 -13.74 32.48
CA GLY A 685 23.34 -12.51 31.77
C GLY A 685 22.42 -12.04 30.64
N SER A 686 21.39 -11.27 30.98
CA SER A 686 20.63 -10.44 30.05
C SER A 686 20.37 -9.06 30.66
N SER A 687 20.72 -8.01 29.94
CA SER A 687 20.27 -6.64 30.19
C SER A 687 19.58 -6.17 28.91
N PHE A 688 18.26 -6.02 28.98
CA PHE A 688 17.51 -5.11 28.12
C PHE A 688 16.98 -3.98 29.00
N ALA A 689 16.85 -2.79 28.42
CA ALA A 689 16.56 -1.56 29.15
C ALA A 689 15.24 -1.68 29.92
N ARG A 690 15.32 -1.50 31.25
CA ARG A 690 14.17 -1.13 32.08
C ARG A 690 13.60 0.18 31.53
N ILE A 691 12.27 0.28 31.50
CA ILE A 691 11.60 1.57 31.27
C ILE A 691 11.70 2.47 32.52
N ASP A 692 12.14 1.93 33.66
CA ASP A 692 12.45 2.66 34.90
C ASP A 692 13.90 3.14 34.98
#